data_AF-A0A934RU72-F1
#
_entry.id   AF-A0A934RU72-F1
#
_cell.length_a   1.000
_cell.length_b   1.000
_cell.length_c   1.000
_cell.angle_alpha   90.00
_cell.angle_beta   90.00
_cell.angle_gamma   90.00
#
_symmetry.space_group_name_H-M   'P 1'
#
loop_
_entity.id
_entity.type
_entity.pdbx_description
1 polymer ?
#
loop_
_entity_poly.entity_id
_entity_poly.type
_entity_poly.pdbx_seq_one_letter_code
_entity_poly.pdbx_strand_id
1 'polypeptide(L)'
;MTSTSADRTELEWLVGYHDSRDNKPDTFFPATVPGAVQLDWAKATGQPEYWKAENPKLFEWAENSYWTYKTNIDLSRVANGSIPYFVCGGVDYQFEVKIEGTTVHSQEGMFTPFELSLENHIGKRIQIEILVYPAPDSGDDSTHHSVANACSKPPVSWGWDWHPRLVPLGIWKDTFIEERPSVHLFNLSFETRLDENCQRATLTINTESNQPTKLPLNLTLRSPSGAVAHQSTLSLASGSASHTVTIENPELWWPNEHGPQSRYELIAELQSGDGTAQSTLKKRVGFRRIRLVMHEGAWDEPSTFPKGRSNPPITLEVNGRSIFCKGTNWVPPEIFPGIIDQDTYRPLLEMAQKAHFNLLRNWGGGIINKESFFDQCDELGLMVWQEFPIACNRMSEEDHYLETLNQESKSIIEAGRQHPCLAIWCGGNELFNAWSMMTDQHPALRLLNRNCYDLDPRTPFLPTSPVMGMAHGHYVFRDQSNGEEVYSTFGNANNTAYTEYGCPGPSDVEYLKTFIPEDELFPPQASGSWKAHHAFGAWGVEGDSWLCPSVIDHYFGKPQTLEELVKYGQLLQAQGYKFIYEEARRQKPVCSMALNWCYNEPWPSAANNSLINWPHRPKPAYHAVAESCRPVLLSASVSKFQWSEGETFVCNLWLLNDHHEAIEGGQLEAQLVFPDQTIQVLQWTYPEIEANKNLAGPSARWELPKCEQNTFDLKLVDTRNPERNSVYTFAYKKAEAKDSGPRAMNQ
;
A
#
# COMPACT_ATOMS: atom_id res chain seq x y z
N MET A 1 -18.09 8.78 -8.63
CA MET A 1 -19.21 9.26 -9.49
C MET A 1 -18.63 9.67 -10.83
N THR A 2 -18.97 9.01 -11.94
CA THR A 2 -18.56 9.47 -13.28
C THR A 2 -19.75 10.11 -13.98
N SER A 3 -20.07 11.35 -13.59
CA SER A 3 -20.82 12.25 -14.47
C SER A 3 -19.87 12.72 -15.58
N THR A 4 -20.41 12.94 -16.76
CA THR A 4 -19.64 13.40 -17.92
C THR A 4 -19.03 14.78 -17.63
N SER A 5 -17.77 14.98 -18.00
CA SER A 5 -17.00 16.21 -17.74
C SER A 5 -17.61 17.51 -18.29
N ALA A 6 -18.69 17.43 -19.06
CA ALA A 6 -19.37 18.58 -19.67
C ALA A 6 -20.17 19.43 -18.65
N ASP A 7 -20.53 18.86 -17.50
CA ASP A 7 -21.39 19.52 -16.50
C ASP A 7 -20.64 20.00 -15.25
N ARG A 8 -19.30 19.96 -15.28
CA ARG A 8 -18.43 20.36 -14.17
C ARG A 8 -17.75 21.69 -14.48
N THR A 9 -17.82 22.62 -13.53
CA THR A 9 -17.07 23.88 -13.58
C THR A 9 -15.97 23.85 -12.53
N GLU A 10 -14.73 23.92 -13.01
CA GLU A 10 -13.53 24.08 -12.16
C GLU A 10 -13.51 25.46 -11.50
N LEU A 11 -12.92 25.52 -10.31
CA LEU A 11 -12.94 26.70 -9.46
C LEU A 11 -11.55 27.35 -9.39
N GLU A 12 -11.52 28.68 -9.54
CA GLU A 12 -10.31 29.46 -9.28
C GLU A 12 -10.22 29.76 -7.79
N TRP A 13 -9.20 29.21 -7.13
CA TRP A 13 -9.01 29.32 -5.69
C TRP A 13 -7.93 30.33 -5.33
N LEU A 14 -8.19 31.07 -4.25
CA LEU A 14 -7.21 31.85 -3.51
C LEU A 14 -7.12 31.31 -2.09
N VAL A 15 -5.95 31.32 -1.49
CA VAL A 15 -5.75 30.93 -0.08
C VAL A 15 -4.88 31.93 0.66
N GLY A 16 -5.11 32.07 1.96
CA GLY A 16 -4.26 32.87 2.86
C GLY A 16 -4.34 32.34 4.29
N TYR A 17 -3.32 32.61 5.09
CA TYR A 17 -3.24 32.17 6.49
C TYR A 17 -3.55 33.30 7.48
N HIS A 18 -3.87 32.92 8.72
CA HIS A 18 -4.09 33.84 9.85
C HIS A 18 -4.03 33.10 11.20
N ASP A 19 -3.90 33.87 12.28
CA ASP A 19 -3.56 33.33 13.61
C ASP A 19 -4.78 32.89 14.45
N SER A 20 -6.02 33.19 14.04
CA SER A 20 -7.20 32.82 14.83
C SER A 20 -8.46 32.70 13.99
N ARG A 21 -9.37 31.80 14.38
CA ARG A 21 -10.64 31.52 13.68
C ARG A 21 -11.42 32.76 13.22
N ASP A 22 -11.43 33.83 14.02
CA ASP A 22 -12.22 35.04 13.76
C ASP A 22 -11.49 36.10 12.92
N ASN A 23 -10.20 35.89 12.63
CA ASN A 23 -9.41 36.76 11.76
C ASN A 23 -9.64 36.45 10.28
N LYS A 24 -9.13 37.33 9.42
CA LYS A 24 -9.07 37.14 7.97
C LYS A 24 -7.62 37.23 7.50
N PRO A 25 -7.24 36.53 6.43
CA PRO A 25 -5.92 36.70 5.84
C PRO A 25 -5.69 38.14 5.36
N ASP A 26 -4.54 38.70 5.71
CA ASP A 26 -4.09 40.00 5.18
C ASP A 26 -3.74 39.92 3.69
N THR A 27 -3.25 38.76 3.25
CA THR A 27 -2.85 38.49 1.88
C THR A 27 -3.41 37.16 1.42
N PHE A 28 -3.81 37.10 0.16
CA PHE A 28 -4.22 35.88 -0.53
C PHE A 28 -3.30 35.64 -1.72
N PHE A 29 -3.03 34.36 -1.99
CA PHE A 29 -2.29 33.92 -3.17
C PHE A 29 -3.06 32.83 -3.92
N PRO A 30 -2.78 32.61 -5.23
CA PRO A 30 -3.38 31.54 -6.00
C PRO A 30 -3.16 30.18 -5.34
N ALA A 31 -4.22 29.37 -5.30
CA ALA A 31 -4.21 28.05 -4.68
C ALA A 31 -4.54 26.96 -5.68
N THR A 32 -3.94 25.79 -5.50
CA THR A 32 -4.20 24.60 -6.32
C THR A 32 -5.14 23.67 -5.55
N VAL A 33 -6.25 23.27 -6.16
CA VAL A 33 -7.20 22.33 -5.59
C VAL A 33 -7.50 21.26 -6.64
N PRO A 34 -7.27 19.97 -6.35
CA PRO A 34 -6.68 19.42 -5.13
C PRO A 34 -5.24 19.89 -4.87
N GLY A 35 -4.86 20.07 -3.60
CA GLY A 35 -3.52 20.54 -3.24
C GLY A 35 -3.27 20.59 -1.73
N ALA A 36 -2.31 21.43 -1.34
CA ALA A 36 -1.95 21.66 0.06
C ALA A 36 -1.46 23.10 0.25
N VAL A 37 -1.83 23.71 1.37
CA VAL A 37 -1.52 25.12 1.69
C VAL A 37 -0.01 25.39 1.71
N GLN A 38 0.78 24.40 2.14
CA GLN A 38 2.23 24.45 2.17
C GLN A 38 2.82 24.68 0.77
N LEU A 39 2.30 23.95 -0.23
CA LEU A 39 2.78 24.03 -1.61
C LEU A 39 2.40 25.37 -2.25
N ASP A 40 1.16 25.83 -2.00
CA ASP A 40 0.68 27.12 -2.49
C ASP A 40 1.48 28.28 -1.89
N TRP A 41 1.75 28.24 -0.58
CA TRP A 41 2.58 29.24 0.10
C TRP A 41 4.03 29.24 -0.41
N ALA A 42 4.65 28.07 -0.53
CA ALA A 42 6.02 27.96 -1.02
C ALA A 42 6.16 28.51 -2.43
N LYS A 43 5.20 28.19 -3.32
CA LYS A 43 5.15 28.72 -4.67
C LYS A 43 4.98 30.25 -4.69
N ALA A 44 4.08 30.78 -3.87
CA ALA A 44 3.79 32.21 -3.81
C ALA A 44 4.96 33.04 -3.23
N THR A 45 5.73 32.46 -2.30
CA THR A 45 6.82 33.15 -1.59
C THR A 45 8.22 32.79 -2.10
N GLY A 46 8.34 31.87 -3.06
CA GLY A 46 9.61 31.47 -3.66
C GLY A 46 10.50 30.65 -2.72
N GLN A 47 9.91 29.79 -1.89
CA GLN A 47 10.66 28.87 -1.02
C GLN A 47 11.38 27.79 -1.85
N PRO A 48 12.51 27.26 -1.36
CA PRO A 48 13.18 26.13 -2.00
C PRO A 48 12.32 24.86 -1.94
N GLU A 49 12.71 23.84 -2.70
CA GLU A 49 11.98 22.57 -2.70
C GLU A 49 12.05 21.89 -1.32
N TYR A 50 10.89 21.47 -0.79
CA TYR A 50 10.78 20.88 0.55
C TYR A 50 11.59 19.59 0.71
N TRP A 51 11.85 18.86 -0.37
CA TRP A 51 12.47 17.54 -0.34
C TRP A 51 14.01 17.57 -0.39
N LYS A 52 14.65 18.74 -0.32
CA LYS A 52 16.13 18.86 -0.31
C LYS A 52 16.68 19.19 1.07
N ALA A 53 17.85 18.66 1.38
CA ALA A 53 18.64 18.95 2.57
C ALA A 53 17.78 18.91 3.85
N GLU A 54 17.66 20.02 4.56
CA GLU A 54 16.84 20.14 5.78
C GLU A 54 15.61 21.04 5.57
N ASN A 55 15.20 21.25 4.31
CA ASN A 55 14.13 22.17 3.94
C ASN A 55 12.72 21.84 4.48
N PRO A 56 12.34 20.60 4.88
CA PRO A 56 11.03 20.36 5.48
C PRO A 56 10.76 21.26 6.70
N LYS A 57 11.82 21.62 7.45
CA LYS A 57 11.72 22.49 8.63
C LYS A 57 11.18 23.90 8.33
N LEU A 58 11.29 24.36 7.08
CA LEU A 58 10.78 25.67 6.66
C LEU A 58 9.25 25.74 6.69
N PHE A 59 8.57 24.59 6.75
CA PHE A 59 7.13 24.46 6.65
C PHE A 59 6.43 24.20 8.00
N GLU A 60 7.19 23.99 9.09
CA GLU A 60 6.66 23.61 10.41
C GLU A 60 5.61 24.59 10.94
N TRP A 61 5.78 25.89 10.70
CA TRP A 61 4.83 26.91 11.17
C TRP A 61 3.41 26.76 10.59
N ALA A 62 3.30 26.17 9.38
CA ALA A 62 2.06 26.12 8.62
C ALA A 62 1.00 25.22 9.28
N GLU A 63 1.41 24.19 10.03
CA GLU A 63 0.50 23.26 10.71
C GLU A 63 -0.28 23.94 11.86
N ASN A 64 0.25 25.03 12.40
CA ASN A 64 -0.31 25.76 13.55
C ASN A 64 -1.21 26.94 13.14
N SER A 65 -1.44 27.13 11.84
CA SER A 65 -2.16 28.30 11.31
C SER A 65 -3.56 27.95 10.83
N TYR A 66 -4.48 28.92 10.91
CA TYR A 66 -5.74 28.83 10.17
C TYR A 66 -5.50 29.22 8.72
N TRP A 67 -6.21 28.56 7.80
CA TRP A 67 -6.12 28.81 6.37
C TRP A 67 -7.50 29.05 5.78
N THR A 68 -7.68 30.11 5.00
CA THR A 68 -8.96 30.42 4.34
C THR A 68 -8.79 30.33 2.84
N TYR A 69 -9.39 29.30 2.25
CA TYR A 69 -9.62 29.23 0.81
C TYR A 69 -10.83 30.09 0.45
N LYS A 70 -10.80 30.76 -0.70
CA LYS A 70 -11.96 31.47 -1.25
C LYS A 70 -12.03 31.34 -2.77
N THR A 71 -13.24 31.29 -3.28
CA THR A 71 -13.54 31.32 -4.71
C THR A 71 -14.82 32.11 -4.97
N ASN A 72 -14.95 32.70 -6.15
CA ASN A 72 -16.16 33.39 -6.58
C ASN A 72 -16.79 32.63 -7.74
N ILE A 73 -18.10 32.43 -7.66
CA ILE A 73 -18.86 31.56 -8.57
C ILE A 73 -19.95 32.38 -9.23
N ASP A 74 -20.03 32.29 -10.56
CA ASP A 74 -21.07 32.94 -11.34
C ASP A 74 -22.19 31.95 -11.71
N LEU A 75 -23.28 31.97 -10.94
CA LEU A 75 -24.45 31.13 -11.17
C LEU A 75 -25.50 31.81 -12.06
N SER A 76 -25.12 32.83 -12.84
CA SER A 76 -26.03 33.51 -13.78
C SER A 76 -26.35 32.69 -15.03
N ARG A 77 -25.56 31.65 -15.32
CA ARG A 77 -25.67 30.83 -16.55
C ARG A 77 -25.98 29.36 -16.29
N VAL A 78 -26.67 29.06 -15.19
CA VAL A 78 -27.14 27.69 -14.91
C VAL A 78 -28.13 27.25 -15.98
N ALA A 79 -27.98 26.04 -16.50
CA ALA A 79 -28.86 25.49 -17.52
C ALA A 79 -30.31 25.40 -17.00
N ASN A 80 -31.28 25.70 -17.88
CA ASN A 80 -32.69 25.67 -17.50
C ASN A 80 -33.12 24.25 -17.08
N GLY A 81 -33.69 24.12 -15.88
CA GLY A 81 -34.07 22.83 -15.31
C GLY A 81 -32.96 22.07 -14.57
N SER A 82 -31.77 22.68 -14.43
CA SER A 82 -30.65 22.17 -13.64
C SER A 82 -30.54 22.86 -12.27
N ILE A 83 -29.95 22.14 -11.33
CA ILE A 83 -29.61 22.59 -9.98
C ILE A 83 -28.07 22.54 -9.85
N PRO A 84 -27.42 23.65 -9.49
CA PRO A 84 -25.98 23.65 -9.22
C PRO A 84 -25.69 23.10 -7.83
N TYR A 85 -24.70 22.23 -7.73
CA TYR A 85 -24.17 21.68 -6.47
C TYR A 85 -22.71 22.07 -6.30
N PHE A 86 -22.35 22.56 -5.11
CA PHE A 86 -20.95 22.61 -4.68
C PHE A 86 -20.55 21.25 -4.15
N VAL A 87 -19.68 20.54 -4.87
CA VAL A 87 -19.23 19.18 -4.52
C VAL A 87 -17.80 19.28 -4.03
N CYS A 88 -17.54 18.80 -2.81
CA CYS A 88 -16.19 18.74 -2.24
C CYS A 88 -15.85 17.30 -1.87
N GLY A 89 -14.79 16.77 -2.51
CA GLY A 89 -14.38 15.39 -2.34
C GLY A 89 -13.65 15.08 -1.03
N GLY A 90 -13.18 16.09 -0.30
CA GLY A 90 -12.47 15.96 0.98
C GLY A 90 -11.57 17.16 1.30
N VAL A 91 -11.49 17.51 2.60
CA VAL A 91 -10.65 18.58 3.15
C VAL A 91 -9.86 18.01 4.33
N ASP A 92 -8.59 18.35 4.41
CA ASP A 92 -7.68 17.93 5.46
C ASP A 92 -7.50 19.08 6.48
N TYR A 93 -8.09 19.04 7.68
CA TYR A 93 -8.91 17.97 8.30
C TYR A 93 -10.19 18.49 8.96
N GLN A 94 -10.11 19.54 9.78
CA GLN A 94 -11.27 20.21 10.37
C GLN A 94 -11.53 21.53 9.64
N PHE A 95 -12.78 21.79 9.27
CA PHE A 95 -13.10 22.96 8.45
C PHE A 95 -14.54 23.47 8.59
N GLU A 96 -14.74 24.71 8.13
CA GLU A 96 -16.04 25.36 7.94
C GLU A 96 -16.19 25.85 6.50
N VAL A 97 -17.38 25.69 5.93
CA VAL A 97 -17.75 26.24 4.63
C VAL A 97 -18.71 27.41 4.83
N LYS A 98 -18.37 28.56 4.26
CA LYS A 98 -19.17 29.78 4.32
C LYS A 98 -19.63 30.19 2.93
N ILE A 99 -20.90 30.55 2.79
CA ILE A 99 -21.46 31.18 1.58
C ILE A 99 -21.86 32.60 1.97
N GLU A 100 -21.32 33.61 1.27
CA GLU A 100 -21.56 35.03 1.59
C GLU A 100 -21.30 35.36 3.08
N GLY A 101 -20.24 34.76 3.66
CA GLY A 101 -19.86 34.94 5.06
C GLY A 101 -20.69 34.18 6.09
N THR A 102 -21.73 33.43 5.69
CA THR A 102 -22.54 32.60 6.59
C THR A 102 -22.07 31.16 6.56
N THR A 103 -21.72 30.58 7.71
CA THR A 103 -21.37 29.16 7.81
C THR A 103 -22.59 28.29 7.48
N VAL A 104 -22.46 27.44 6.45
CA VAL A 104 -23.51 26.54 5.97
C VAL A 104 -23.18 25.06 6.20
N HIS A 105 -21.91 24.75 6.41
CA HIS A 105 -21.42 23.41 6.68
C HIS A 105 -20.16 23.47 7.54
N SER A 106 -19.96 22.46 8.37
CA SER A 106 -18.75 22.27 9.17
C SER A 106 -18.54 20.78 9.35
N GLN A 107 -17.30 20.33 9.30
CA GLN A 107 -16.98 18.92 9.42
C GLN A 107 -15.60 18.74 10.03
N GLU A 108 -15.45 17.65 10.74
CA GLU A 108 -14.16 17.06 11.10
C GLU A 108 -14.07 15.69 10.42
N GLY A 109 -12.90 15.38 9.84
CA GLY A 109 -12.71 14.18 9.03
C GLY A 109 -12.09 14.50 7.68
N MET A 110 -11.13 13.68 7.25
CA MET A 110 -10.40 13.84 6.00
C MET A 110 -11.13 13.20 4.80
N PHE A 111 -11.80 12.07 5.01
CA PHE A 111 -12.21 11.13 3.96
C PHE A 111 -13.67 11.28 3.53
N THR A 112 -14.53 11.83 4.38
CA THR A 112 -15.96 12.00 4.09
C THR A 112 -16.21 13.20 3.15
N PRO A 113 -16.78 12.99 1.95
CA PRO A 113 -17.14 14.08 1.04
C PRO A 113 -18.45 14.75 1.48
N PHE A 114 -18.71 15.96 0.97
CA PHE A 114 -20.00 16.63 1.13
C PHE A 114 -20.42 17.36 -0.15
N GLU A 115 -21.71 17.61 -0.28
CA GLU A 115 -22.27 18.43 -1.35
C GLU A 115 -23.34 19.40 -0.82
N LEU A 116 -23.38 20.61 -1.39
CA LEU A 116 -24.33 21.66 -1.02
C LEU A 116 -25.12 22.11 -2.25
N SER A 117 -26.45 22.09 -2.18
CA SER A 117 -27.29 22.68 -3.22
C SER A 117 -27.16 24.20 -3.21
N LEU A 118 -26.90 24.78 -4.37
CA LEU A 118 -26.82 26.23 -4.60
C LEU A 118 -28.07 26.78 -5.30
N GLU A 119 -29.18 26.04 -5.28
CA GLU A 119 -30.44 26.42 -5.96
C GLU A 119 -30.92 27.83 -5.59
N ASN A 120 -30.83 28.21 -4.31
CA ASN A 120 -31.24 29.52 -3.80
C ASN A 120 -30.34 30.69 -4.27
N HIS A 121 -29.25 30.37 -4.96
CA HIS A 121 -28.26 31.30 -5.48
C HIS A 121 -28.23 31.38 -7.01
N ILE A 122 -29.10 30.63 -7.71
CA ILE A 122 -29.26 30.74 -9.17
C ILE A 122 -29.53 32.19 -9.57
N GLY A 123 -28.84 32.67 -10.61
CA GLY A 123 -28.92 34.05 -11.08
C GLY A 123 -28.01 35.04 -10.34
N LYS A 124 -27.25 34.59 -9.34
CA LYS A 124 -26.35 35.44 -8.53
C LYS A 124 -24.89 35.10 -8.79
N ARG A 125 -24.02 36.04 -8.45
CA ARG A 125 -22.61 35.78 -8.19
C ARG A 125 -22.44 35.63 -6.69
N ILE A 126 -21.77 34.57 -6.26
CA ILE A 126 -21.56 34.28 -4.85
C ILE A 126 -20.08 33.99 -4.56
N GLN A 127 -19.67 34.20 -3.32
CA GLN A 127 -18.39 33.80 -2.77
C GLN A 127 -18.58 32.61 -1.83
N ILE A 128 -17.71 31.63 -2.00
CA ILE A 128 -17.57 30.50 -1.08
C ILE A 128 -16.20 30.61 -0.42
N GLU A 129 -16.18 30.49 0.90
CA GLU A 129 -14.95 30.38 1.69
C GLU A 129 -14.90 29.01 2.38
N ILE A 130 -13.72 28.38 2.43
CA ILE A 130 -13.45 27.21 3.27
C ILE A 130 -12.36 27.60 4.27
N LEU A 131 -12.73 27.69 5.54
CA LEU A 131 -11.81 27.90 6.65
C LEU A 131 -11.33 26.54 7.14
N VAL A 132 -10.05 26.24 6.92
CA VAL A 132 -9.35 25.07 7.44
C VAL A 132 -8.67 25.44 8.75
N TYR A 133 -8.86 24.60 9.77
CA TYR A 133 -8.29 24.77 11.09
C TYR A 133 -6.82 24.29 11.11
N PRO A 134 -6.03 24.71 12.12
CA PRO A 134 -4.74 24.09 12.40
C PRO A 134 -4.83 22.57 12.51
N ALA A 135 -3.71 21.89 12.26
CA ALA A 135 -3.62 20.46 12.52
C ALA A 135 -3.92 20.18 14.00
N PRO A 136 -4.52 19.02 14.33
CA PRO A 136 -4.68 18.60 15.71
C PRO A 136 -3.34 18.64 16.46
N ASP A 137 -3.41 18.97 17.75
CA ASP A 137 -2.26 19.02 18.66
C ASP A 137 -2.64 18.33 19.98
N SER A 138 -1.78 17.42 20.45
CA SER A 138 -1.95 16.72 21.74
C SER A 138 -1.41 17.54 22.90
N GLY A 139 -0.59 18.57 22.64
CA GLY A 139 0.20 19.27 23.65
C GLY A 139 1.30 18.42 24.29
N ASP A 140 1.57 17.23 23.74
CA ASP A 140 2.58 16.28 24.21
C ASP A 140 3.59 15.96 23.09
N ASP A 141 4.85 16.38 23.30
CA ASP A 141 5.98 16.14 22.40
C ASP A 141 6.62 14.74 22.56
N SER A 142 6.12 13.88 23.46
CA SER A 142 6.80 12.64 23.87
C SER A 142 6.97 11.60 22.75
N THR A 143 6.01 11.52 21.82
CA THR A 143 6.16 10.80 20.55
C THR A 143 5.54 11.62 19.42
N HIS A 144 6.23 11.71 18.30
CA HIS A 144 5.85 12.60 17.19
C HIS A 144 4.42 12.34 16.68
N HIS A 145 3.86 11.14 16.81
CA HIS A 145 2.54 10.76 16.28
C HIS A 145 1.46 10.48 17.35
N SER A 146 1.69 10.80 18.63
CA SER A 146 0.69 10.61 19.72
C SER A 146 -0.62 11.38 19.48
N VAL A 147 -0.53 12.51 18.75
CA VAL A 147 -1.66 13.33 18.31
C VAL A 147 -2.73 12.49 17.61
N ALA A 148 -2.31 11.51 16.81
CA ALA A 148 -3.22 10.67 16.05
C ALA A 148 -4.07 9.73 16.93
N ASN A 149 -3.81 9.60 18.23
CA ASN A 149 -4.65 8.84 19.15
C ASN A 149 -6.12 9.32 19.13
N ALA A 150 -6.36 10.61 18.88
CA ALA A 150 -7.68 11.22 19.02
C ALA A 150 -8.23 11.87 17.74
N CYS A 151 -7.64 11.62 16.57
CA CYS A 151 -8.13 12.13 15.30
C CYS A 151 -8.03 11.10 14.17
N SER A 152 -8.89 11.20 13.16
CA SER A 152 -8.91 10.32 11.99
C SER A 152 -8.06 10.84 10.83
N LYS A 153 -6.88 11.40 11.14
CA LYS A 153 -5.90 11.90 10.16
C LYS A 153 -4.67 10.96 10.13
N PRO A 154 -4.07 10.68 8.95
CA PRO A 154 -2.93 9.78 8.83
C PRO A 154 -1.78 10.13 9.79
N PRO A 155 -1.41 9.23 10.74
CA PRO A 155 -0.39 9.50 11.76
C PRO A 155 0.99 9.79 11.17
N VAL A 156 1.29 9.24 9.99
CA VAL A 156 2.58 9.45 9.31
C VAL A 156 2.92 10.93 9.08
N SER A 157 1.90 11.79 8.96
CA SER A 157 2.05 13.22 8.69
C SER A 157 2.89 13.94 9.76
N TRP A 158 2.81 13.49 11.01
CA TRP A 158 3.58 14.08 12.11
C TRP A 158 5.02 13.54 12.21
N GLY A 159 5.44 12.69 11.27
CA GLY A 159 6.75 12.08 11.23
C GLY A 159 6.69 10.59 11.56
N TRP A 160 7.58 9.84 10.91
CA TRP A 160 7.71 8.39 11.05
C TRP A 160 9.18 8.00 10.85
N ASP A 161 9.54 6.73 11.02
CA ASP A 161 10.91 6.24 10.86
C ASP A 161 11.47 6.33 9.41
N TRP A 162 10.65 6.74 8.45
CA TRP A 162 10.99 7.06 7.05
C TRP A 162 10.26 8.30 6.50
N HIS A 163 9.45 9.00 7.32
CA HIS A 163 8.67 10.18 6.90
C HIS A 163 9.05 11.41 7.73
N PRO A 164 9.30 12.58 7.12
CA PRO A 164 9.62 13.77 7.89
C PRO A 164 8.37 14.27 8.62
N ARG A 165 8.50 15.05 9.70
CA ARG A 165 7.35 15.81 10.18
C ARG A 165 7.03 16.90 9.16
N LEU A 166 5.92 16.74 8.45
CA LEU A 166 5.41 17.72 7.49
C LEU A 166 3.91 17.47 7.33
N VAL A 167 3.12 18.13 8.18
CA VAL A 167 1.69 17.84 8.34
C VAL A 167 0.87 18.57 7.28
N PRO A 168 0.32 17.90 6.24
CA PRO A 168 -0.42 18.57 5.19
C PRO A 168 -1.73 19.17 5.72
N LEU A 169 -2.15 20.28 5.13
CA LEU A 169 -3.46 20.90 5.32
C LEU A 169 -4.01 21.40 3.99
N GLY A 170 -5.33 21.42 3.84
CA GLY A 170 -6.01 22.00 2.68
C GLY A 170 -7.01 21.08 2.00
N ILE A 171 -7.46 21.49 0.81
CA ILE A 171 -8.47 20.75 0.05
C ILE A 171 -7.77 19.67 -0.79
N TRP A 172 -7.77 18.43 -0.30
CA TRP A 172 -6.94 17.34 -0.84
C TRP A 172 -7.62 16.49 -1.94
N LYS A 173 -8.92 16.71 -2.19
CA LYS A 173 -9.68 16.04 -3.25
C LYS A 173 -10.46 17.03 -4.10
N ASP A 174 -10.87 16.57 -5.28
CA ASP A 174 -11.52 17.40 -6.29
C ASP A 174 -12.70 18.17 -5.70
N THR A 175 -12.79 19.46 -6.03
CA THR A 175 -13.84 20.34 -5.54
C THR A 175 -14.28 21.26 -6.67
N PHE A 176 -15.54 21.14 -7.08
CA PHE A 176 -16.09 21.76 -8.28
C PHE A 176 -17.57 22.10 -8.13
N ILE A 177 -18.10 22.88 -9.07
CA ILE A 177 -19.55 22.99 -9.27
C ILE A 177 -20.01 21.95 -10.27
N GLU A 178 -21.07 21.22 -9.92
CA GLU A 178 -21.74 20.28 -10.82
C GLU A 178 -23.18 20.71 -11.06
N GLU A 179 -23.56 20.89 -12.32
CA GLU A 179 -24.96 21.12 -12.69
C GLU A 179 -25.66 19.78 -12.93
N ARG A 180 -26.69 19.49 -12.11
CA ARG A 180 -27.48 18.26 -12.23
C ARG A 180 -28.91 18.58 -12.62
N PRO A 181 -29.59 17.78 -13.46
CA PRO A 181 -31.00 17.99 -13.73
C PRO A 181 -31.84 17.95 -12.45
N SER A 182 -32.94 18.70 -12.40
CA SER A 182 -33.85 18.79 -11.25
C SER A 182 -34.36 17.43 -10.73
N VAL A 183 -34.50 16.44 -11.63
CA VAL A 183 -34.65 15.01 -11.26
C VAL A 183 -33.41 14.28 -11.76
N HIS A 184 -32.65 13.67 -10.86
CA HIS A 184 -31.43 12.94 -11.20
C HIS A 184 -31.21 11.76 -10.25
N LEU A 185 -30.37 10.82 -10.68
CA LEU A 185 -29.86 9.73 -9.86
C LEU A 185 -28.70 10.23 -9.01
N PHE A 186 -28.70 9.92 -7.72
CA PHE A 186 -27.56 10.25 -6.82
C PHE A 186 -26.89 8.99 -6.26
N ASN A 187 -27.57 7.84 -6.28
CA ASN A 187 -27.00 6.57 -5.82
C ASN A 187 -27.15 5.47 -6.88
N LEU A 188 -26.07 4.73 -7.09
CA LEU A 188 -26.04 3.45 -7.79
C LEU A 188 -25.06 2.55 -7.04
N SER A 189 -25.61 1.60 -6.29
CA SER A 189 -24.83 0.61 -5.55
C SER A 189 -25.21 -0.79 -5.97
N PHE A 190 -24.32 -1.75 -5.73
CA PHE A 190 -24.58 -3.14 -6.08
C PHE A 190 -23.90 -4.09 -5.10
N GLU A 191 -24.40 -5.31 -5.10
CA GLU A 191 -23.87 -6.42 -4.33
C GLU A 191 -23.78 -7.67 -5.20
N THR A 192 -22.64 -8.36 -5.14
CA THR A 192 -22.43 -9.62 -5.87
C THR A 192 -22.33 -10.80 -4.91
N ARG A 193 -22.91 -11.94 -5.30
CA ARG A 193 -22.74 -13.23 -4.61
C ARG A 193 -22.53 -14.34 -5.63
N LEU A 194 -21.42 -15.07 -5.52
CA LEU A 194 -21.19 -16.31 -6.27
C LEU A 194 -21.64 -17.53 -5.46
N ASP A 195 -22.08 -18.57 -6.15
CA ASP A 195 -22.28 -19.90 -5.57
C ASP A 195 -20.96 -20.65 -5.33
N GLU A 196 -21.03 -21.85 -4.76
CA GLU A 196 -19.82 -22.52 -4.24
C GLU A 196 -18.80 -22.89 -5.33
N ASN A 197 -19.28 -23.21 -6.53
CA ASN A 197 -18.48 -23.55 -7.69
C ASN A 197 -18.25 -22.36 -8.64
N CYS A 198 -18.68 -21.15 -8.25
CA CYS A 198 -18.56 -19.90 -9.03
C CYS A 198 -19.18 -19.98 -10.43
N GLN A 199 -20.20 -20.82 -10.64
CA GLN A 199 -20.90 -20.95 -11.91
C GLN A 199 -22.11 -20.03 -12.02
N ARG A 200 -22.61 -19.48 -10.91
CA ARG A 200 -23.72 -18.52 -10.91
C ARG A 200 -23.44 -17.36 -9.97
N ALA A 201 -23.69 -16.15 -10.47
CA ALA A 201 -23.66 -14.93 -9.68
C ALA A 201 -25.08 -14.38 -9.50
N THR A 202 -25.41 -13.95 -8.29
CA THR A 202 -26.52 -13.03 -8.03
C THR A 202 -25.96 -11.61 -7.93
N LEU A 203 -26.52 -10.69 -8.71
CA LEU A 203 -26.23 -9.26 -8.68
C LEU A 203 -27.49 -8.52 -8.20
N THR A 204 -27.41 -7.87 -7.05
CA THR A 204 -28.46 -6.99 -6.53
C THR A 204 -28.05 -5.55 -6.76
N ILE A 205 -28.88 -4.79 -7.47
CA ILE A 205 -28.63 -3.40 -7.87
C ILE A 205 -29.61 -2.51 -7.11
N ASN A 206 -29.11 -1.48 -6.45
CA ASN A 206 -29.92 -0.47 -5.79
C ASN A 206 -29.66 0.89 -6.45
N THR A 207 -30.73 1.64 -6.71
CA THR A 207 -30.64 2.94 -7.37
C THR A 207 -31.60 3.91 -6.69
N GLU A 208 -31.15 5.15 -6.50
CA GLU A 208 -31.94 6.20 -5.86
C GLU A 208 -31.87 7.51 -6.65
N SER A 209 -33.00 8.20 -6.69
CA SER A 209 -33.16 9.52 -7.27
C SER A 209 -33.45 10.56 -6.20
N ASN A 210 -33.01 11.80 -6.44
CA ASN A 210 -33.10 12.90 -5.47
C ASN A 210 -34.55 13.20 -5.03
N GLN A 211 -35.54 12.77 -5.82
CA GLN A 211 -36.95 12.80 -5.48
C GLN A 211 -37.72 11.66 -6.18
N PRO A 212 -38.93 11.31 -5.70
CA PRO A 212 -39.83 10.37 -6.38
C PRO A 212 -40.17 10.81 -7.81
N THR A 213 -40.14 9.89 -8.77
CA THR A 213 -40.35 10.21 -10.19
C THR A 213 -41.08 9.12 -10.97
N LYS A 214 -41.80 9.51 -12.02
CA LYS A 214 -42.44 8.59 -12.98
C LYS A 214 -41.58 8.29 -14.20
N LEU A 215 -40.40 8.90 -14.29
CA LEU A 215 -39.45 8.66 -15.37
C LEU A 215 -38.95 7.20 -15.30
N PRO A 216 -38.85 6.50 -16.43
CA PRO A 216 -38.35 5.13 -16.46
C PRO A 216 -36.85 5.08 -16.15
N LEU A 217 -36.46 4.14 -15.30
CA LEU A 217 -35.07 3.80 -15.01
C LEU A 217 -34.67 2.59 -15.85
N ASN A 218 -33.74 2.78 -16.80
CA ASN A 218 -33.16 1.68 -17.56
C ASN A 218 -31.85 1.22 -16.91
N LEU A 219 -31.79 -0.06 -16.55
CA LEU A 219 -30.57 -0.72 -16.11
C LEU A 219 -30.01 -1.56 -17.26
N THR A 220 -28.72 -1.41 -17.54
CA THR A 220 -27.98 -2.22 -18.51
C THR A 220 -26.71 -2.74 -17.87
N LEU A 221 -26.46 -4.04 -17.96
CA LEU A 221 -25.21 -4.68 -17.61
C LEU A 221 -24.52 -5.15 -18.89
N ARG A 222 -23.33 -4.63 -19.20
CA ARG A 222 -22.52 -5.07 -20.35
C ARG A 222 -21.38 -5.97 -19.89
N SER A 223 -21.15 -7.06 -20.61
CA SER A 223 -20.02 -7.95 -20.42
C SER A 223 -18.69 -7.24 -20.73
N PRO A 224 -17.54 -7.82 -20.33
CA PRO A 224 -16.23 -7.32 -20.73
C PRO A 224 -16.06 -7.17 -22.25
N SER A 225 -16.69 -8.04 -23.04
CA SER A 225 -16.73 -7.96 -24.51
C SER A 225 -17.67 -6.87 -25.07
N GLY A 226 -18.42 -6.17 -24.21
CA GLY A 226 -19.38 -5.12 -24.58
C GLY A 226 -20.78 -5.62 -24.93
N ALA A 227 -21.03 -6.94 -24.89
CA ALA A 227 -22.36 -7.49 -25.13
C ALA A 227 -23.31 -7.21 -23.96
N VAL A 228 -24.60 -7.04 -24.22
CA VAL A 228 -25.60 -6.85 -23.16
C VAL A 228 -25.84 -8.17 -22.45
N ALA A 229 -25.36 -8.28 -21.20
CA ALA A 229 -25.54 -9.44 -20.35
C ALA A 229 -26.91 -9.42 -19.63
N HIS A 230 -27.41 -8.22 -19.30
CA HIS A 230 -28.74 -8.03 -18.72
C HIS A 230 -29.27 -6.63 -19.05
N GLN A 231 -30.59 -6.51 -19.21
CA GLN A 231 -31.27 -5.23 -19.36
C GLN A 231 -32.65 -5.28 -18.70
N SER A 232 -33.03 -4.22 -17.98
CA SER A 232 -34.36 -4.07 -17.40
C SER A 232 -34.78 -2.61 -17.32
N THR A 233 -36.10 -2.39 -17.29
CA THR A 233 -36.69 -1.07 -17.03
C THR A 233 -37.49 -1.13 -15.74
N LEU A 234 -37.22 -0.20 -14.82
CA LEU A 234 -37.81 -0.12 -13.49
C LEU A 234 -38.50 1.22 -13.28
N SER A 235 -39.28 1.31 -12.20
CA SER A 235 -39.93 2.53 -11.75
C SER A 235 -39.24 3.07 -10.49
N LEU A 236 -38.98 4.38 -10.45
CA LEU A 236 -38.51 5.11 -9.27
C LEU A 236 -39.64 5.94 -8.63
N ALA A 237 -40.88 5.42 -8.68
CA ALA A 237 -42.06 6.12 -8.16
C ALA A 237 -42.00 6.44 -6.65
N SER A 238 -41.19 5.72 -5.88
CA SER A 238 -40.90 5.98 -4.46
C SER A 238 -39.57 6.71 -4.21
N GLY A 239 -38.82 7.04 -5.28
CA GLY A 239 -37.47 7.62 -5.20
C GLY A 239 -36.34 6.59 -5.14
N SER A 240 -36.65 5.30 -5.00
CA SER A 240 -35.67 4.21 -4.96
C SER A 240 -36.18 2.94 -5.64
N ALA A 241 -35.26 2.12 -6.15
CA ALA A 241 -35.55 0.82 -6.75
C ALA A 241 -34.44 -0.18 -6.39
N SER A 242 -34.84 -1.44 -6.20
CA SER A 242 -33.94 -2.57 -6.02
C SER A 242 -34.27 -3.66 -7.04
N HIS A 243 -33.26 -4.21 -7.70
CA HIS A 243 -33.41 -5.21 -8.74
C HIS A 243 -32.33 -6.28 -8.63
N THR A 244 -32.75 -7.54 -8.57
CA THR A 244 -31.85 -8.68 -8.48
C THR A 244 -31.88 -9.48 -9.78
N VAL A 245 -30.70 -9.80 -10.30
CA VAL A 245 -30.52 -10.64 -11.49
C VAL A 245 -29.54 -11.78 -11.22
N THR A 246 -29.78 -12.93 -11.85
CA THR A 246 -28.86 -14.06 -11.87
C THR A 246 -28.07 -14.05 -13.18
N ILE A 247 -26.75 -14.13 -13.09
CA ILE A 247 -25.83 -14.28 -14.22
C ILE A 247 -25.29 -15.71 -14.19
N GLU A 248 -25.60 -16.48 -15.23
CA GLU A 248 -25.11 -17.84 -15.43
C GLU A 248 -23.72 -17.78 -16.09
N ASN A 249 -22.79 -18.60 -15.58
CA ASN A 249 -21.38 -18.67 -16.02
C ASN A 249 -20.73 -17.28 -16.16
N PRO A 250 -20.68 -16.48 -15.07
CA PRO A 250 -20.11 -15.14 -15.12
C PRO A 250 -18.63 -15.18 -15.49
N GLU A 251 -18.16 -14.20 -16.26
CA GLU A 251 -16.73 -13.98 -16.45
C GLU A 251 -16.14 -13.44 -15.14
N LEU A 252 -15.34 -14.27 -14.46
CA LEU A 252 -14.80 -13.97 -13.14
C LEU A 252 -13.62 -12.99 -13.20
N TRP A 253 -13.52 -12.13 -12.19
CA TRP A 253 -12.32 -11.36 -11.91
C TRP A 253 -11.31 -12.23 -11.14
N TRP A 254 -10.06 -12.21 -11.58
CA TRP A 254 -8.95 -12.93 -10.95
C TRP A 254 -7.79 -12.00 -10.59
N PRO A 255 -7.07 -12.29 -9.49
CA PRO A 255 -5.83 -11.60 -9.20
C PRO A 255 -4.75 -11.93 -10.24
N ASN A 256 -3.70 -11.11 -10.25
CA ASN A 256 -2.55 -11.22 -11.14
C ASN A 256 -2.03 -12.66 -11.18
N GLU A 257 -1.76 -13.18 -12.39
CA GLU A 257 -1.29 -14.55 -12.67
C GLU A 257 -2.26 -15.70 -12.39
N HIS A 258 -3.51 -15.43 -11.97
CA HIS A 258 -4.51 -16.46 -11.69
C HIS A 258 -5.70 -16.49 -12.66
N GLY A 259 -5.76 -15.57 -13.62
CA GLY A 259 -6.78 -15.51 -14.66
C GLY A 259 -7.01 -14.08 -15.18
N PRO A 260 -8.07 -13.85 -15.97
CA PRO A 260 -8.43 -12.52 -16.46
C PRO A 260 -9.04 -11.62 -15.38
N GLN A 261 -8.83 -10.31 -15.50
CA GLN A 261 -9.40 -9.27 -14.63
C GLN A 261 -10.76 -8.79 -15.18
N SER A 262 -11.69 -9.71 -15.42
CA SER A 262 -12.98 -9.41 -16.07
C SER A 262 -13.84 -8.43 -15.26
N ARG A 263 -14.33 -7.37 -15.92
CA ARG A 263 -15.20 -6.34 -15.33
C ARG A 263 -16.35 -5.98 -16.27
N TYR A 264 -17.57 -6.07 -15.75
CA TYR A 264 -18.80 -5.66 -16.43
C TYR A 264 -19.03 -4.15 -16.26
N GLU A 265 -19.75 -3.54 -17.19
CA GLU A 265 -20.23 -2.15 -17.06
C GLU A 265 -21.71 -2.15 -16.65
N LEU A 266 -22.00 -1.67 -15.45
CA LEU A 266 -23.36 -1.43 -14.98
C LEU A 266 -23.73 0.03 -15.24
N ILE A 267 -24.80 0.24 -15.99
CA ILE A 267 -25.30 1.55 -16.40
C ILE A 267 -26.74 1.69 -15.89
N ALA A 268 -27.01 2.78 -15.18
CA ALA A 268 -28.35 3.19 -14.76
C ALA A 268 -28.69 4.52 -15.43
N GLU A 269 -29.75 4.54 -16.24
CA GLU A 269 -30.19 5.71 -17.01
C GLU A 269 -31.62 6.07 -16.68
N LEU A 270 -31.82 7.26 -16.13
CA LEU A 270 -33.14 7.87 -15.97
C LEU A 270 -33.49 8.58 -17.28
N GLN A 271 -34.54 8.14 -17.97
CA GLN A 271 -34.94 8.73 -19.26
C GLN A 271 -36.09 9.72 -19.10
N SER A 272 -36.03 10.82 -19.84
CA SER A 272 -37.13 11.76 -20.03
C SER A 272 -38.28 11.16 -20.87
N GLY A 273 -39.41 11.86 -20.94
CA GLY A 273 -40.58 11.43 -21.73
C GLY A 273 -40.35 11.35 -23.25
N ASP A 274 -39.29 11.97 -23.79
CA ASP A 274 -38.88 11.88 -25.19
C ASP A 274 -37.79 10.82 -25.46
N GLY A 275 -37.39 10.08 -24.41
CA GLY A 275 -36.41 8.99 -24.49
C GLY A 275 -34.95 9.44 -24.37
N THR A 276 -34.67 10.73 -24.13
CA THR A 276 -33.31 11.21 -23.87
C THR A 276 -32.86 10.84 -22.44
N ALA A 277 -31.56 10.58 -22.25
CA ALA A 277 -31.01 10.30 -20.93
C ALA A 277 -30.94 11.60 -20.13
N GLN A 278 -31.74 11.70 -19.07
CA GLN A 278 -31.75 12.85 -18.18
C GLN A 278 -30.64 12.74 -17.13
N SER A 279 -30.39 11.54 -16.61
CA SER A 279 -29.33 11.30 -15.63
C SER A 279 -28.77 9.89 -15.81
N THR A 280 -27.45 9.77 -15.77
CA THR A 280 -26.76 8.49 -15.98
C THR A 280 -25.73 8.27 -14.89
N LEU A 281 -25.78 7.11 -14.25
CA LEU A 281 -24.72 6.62 -13.37
C LEU A 281 -24.11 5.35 -13.94
N LYS A 282 -22.80 5.19 -13.76
CA LYS A 282 -22.06 4.02 -14.19
C LYS A 282 -21.21 3.45 -13.07
N LYS A 283 -21.10 2.13 -13.02
CA LYS A 283 -20.24 1.37 -12.12
C LYS A 283 -19.59 0.21 -12.86
N ARG A 284 -18.43 -0.24 -12.37
CA ARG A 284 -17.79 -1.48 -12.83
C ARG A 284 -18.10 -2.59 -11.84
N VAL A 285 -18.42 -3.78 -12.36
CA VAL A 285 -18.74 -4.95 -11.54
C VAL A 285 -17.75 -6.06 -11.86
N GLY A 286 -16.94 -6.47 -10.89
CA GLY A 286 -16.10 -7.67 -10.98
C GLY A 286 -16.71 -8.80 -10.16
N PHE A 287 -17.02 -9.92 -10.79
CA PHE A 287 -17.53 -11.09 -10.07
C PHE A 287 -16.35 -11.89 -9.49
N ARG A 288 -16.22 -11.88 -8.17
CA ARG A 288 -15.27 -12.74 -7.45
C ARG A 288 -15.81 -13.15 -6.10
N ARG A 289 -15.29 -14.24 -5.56
CA ARG A 289 -15.49 -14.66 -4.17
C ARG A 289 -14.15 -14.67 -3.47
N ILE A 290 -14.10 -14.09 -2.27
CA ILE A 290 -12.90 -14.08 -1.44
C ILE A 290 -13.21 -14.57 -0.04
N ARG A 291 -12.29 -15.34 0.55
CA ARG A 291 -12.38 -15.85 1.92
C ARG A 291 -10.98 -15.91 2.53
N LEU A 292 -10.91 -15.76 3.85
CA LEU A 292 -9.78 -16.27 4.62
C LEU A 292 -10.11 -17.70 5.06
N VAL A 293 -9.23 -18.64 4.74
CA VAL A 293 -9.36 -20.06 5.08
C VAL A 293 -8.14 -20.51 5.89
N MET A 294 -8.31 -21.61 6.62
CA MET A 294 -7.18 -22.26 7.27
C MET A 294 -6.28 -22.92 6.22
N HIS A 295 -4.98 -22.96 6.47
CA HIS A 295 -4.09 -23.72 5.59
C HIS A 295 -4.39 -25.22 5.66
N GLU A 296 -3.97 -25.95 4.64
CA GLU A 296 -4.09 -27.40 4.56
C GLU A 296 -3.44 -28.07 5.79
N GLY A 297 -4.15 -29.00 6.42
CA GLY A 297 -3.70 -29.68 7.64
C GLY A 297 -3.90 -28.91 8.95
N ALA A 298 -4.33 -27.64 8.93
CA ALA A 298 -4.49 -26.85 10.15
C ALA A 298 -5.76 -27.19 10.96
N TRP A 299 -6.73 -27.87 10.33
CA TRP A 299 -7.98 -28.30 10.98
C TRP A 299 -7.83 -29.55 11.84
N ASP A 300 -6.65 -30.18 11.87
CA ASP A 300 -6.39 -31.36 12.72
C ASP A 300 -6.49 -30.96 14.20
N GLU A 301 -7.64 -31.27 14.79
CA GLU A 301 -8.02 -30.89 16.15
C GLU A 301 -7.07 -31.53 17.18
N PRO A 302 -6.34 -30.75 18.01
CA PRO A 302 -5.57 -31.34 19.11
C PRO A 302 -6.51 -32.06 20.07
N SER A 303 -6.21 -33.31 20.37
CA SER A 303 -7.05 -34.20 21.20
C SER A 303 -6.98 -33.91 22.71
N THR A 304 -6.27 -32.85 23.14
CA THR A 304 -5.96 -32.58 24.55
C THR A 304 -6.50 -31.23 25.05
N PHE A 305 -6.93 -31.20 26.32
CA PHE A 305 -7.40 -30.00 27.03
C PHE A 305 -6.41 -29.59 28.13
N PRO A 306 -6.28 -28.27 28.43
CA PRO A 306 -6.98 -27.15 27.81
C PRO A 306 -6.45 -26.81 26.40
N LYS A 307 -7.36 -26.44 25.50
CA LYS A 307 -7.00 -26.02 24.14
C LYS A 307 -6.27 -24.68 24.18
N GLY A 308 -5.14 -24.57 23.47
CA GLY A 308 -4.60 -23.26 23.09
C GLY A 308 -5.54 -22.55 22.11
N ARG A 309 -5.38 -21.24 21.93
CA ARG A 309 -6.03 -20.53 20.80
C ARG A 309 -5.39 -21.01 19.51
N SER A 310 -6.21 -21.46 18.56
CA SER A 310 -5.74 -21.71 17.19
C SER A 310 -5.41 -20.38 16.51
N ASN A 311 -4.45 -20.40 15.59
CA ASN A 311 -4.23 -19.28 14.69
C ASN A 311 -5.52 -19.02 13.88
N PRO A 312 -5.91 -17.76 13.65
CA PRO A 312 -7.03 -17.43 12.77
C PRO A 312 -6.74 -17.87 11.32
N PRO A 313 -7.78 -18.04 10.49
CA PRO A 313 -7.58 -18.32 9.06
C PRO A 313 -6.90 -17.14 8.38
N ILE A 314 -5.77 -17.39 7.72
CA ILE A 314 -4.97 -16.36 7.04
C ILE A 314 -4.81 -16.64 5.54
N THR A 315 -4.94 -17.88 5.08
CA THR A 315 -4.77 -18.19 3.65
C THR A 315 -5.91 -17.59 2.84
N LEU A 316 -5.58 -16.83 1.80
CA LEU A 316 -6.57 -16.16 0.97
C LEU A 316 -7.04 -17.11 -0.14
N GLU A 317 -8.35 -17.40 -0.16
CA GLU A 317 -9.00 -18.16 -1.23
C GLU A 317 -9.74 -17.21 -2.17
N VAL A 318 -9.41 -17.23 -3.46
CA VAL A 318 -10.17 -16.51 -4.51
C VAL A 318 -10.80 -17.50 -5.47
N ASN A 319 -12.13 -17.41 -5.64
CA ASN A 319 -12.90 -18.24 -6.57
C ASN A 319 -12.62 -19.76 -6.40
N GLY A 320 -12.40 -20.21 -5.17
CA GLY A 320 -12.10 -21.61 -4.84
C GLY A 320 -10.63 -22.03 -4.95
N ARG A 321 -9.70 -21.10 -5.23
CA ARG A 321 -8.25 -21.36 -5.27
C ARG A 321 -7.54 -20.68 -4.11
N SER A 322 -6.74 -21.44 -3.35
CA SER A 322 -5.81 -20.88 -2.38
C SER A 322 -4.68 -20.14 -3.09
N ILE A 323 -4.46 -18.89 -2.71
CA ILE A 323 -3.46 -18.00 -3.29
C ILE A 323 -2.34 -17.82 -2.27
N PHE A 324 -1.09 -18.03 -2.67
CA PHE A 324 0.02 -17.52 -1.89
C PHE A 324 0.19 -16.04 -2.21
N CYS A 325 0.01 -15.19 -1.20
CA CYS A 325 0.07 -13.75 -1.39
C CYS A 325 1.53 -13.31 -1.44
N LYS A 326 2.00 -12.98 -2.66
CA LYS A 326 3.29 -12.34 -2.91
C LYS A 326 3.00 -10.85 -3.03
N GLY A 327 3.59 -10.05 -2.17
CA GLY A 327 3.20 -8.66 -2.11
C GLY A 327 4.15 -7.80 -1.32
N THR A 328 3.65 -6.65 -0.93
CA THR A 328 4.44 -5.59 -0.30
C THR A 328 3.53 -4.65 0.48
N ASN A 329 4.11 -3.90 1.39
CA ASN A 329 3.42 -2.84 2.13
C ASN A 329 3.48 -1.53 1.35
N TRP A 330 2.31 -1.06 0.93
CA TRP A 330 2.11 0.19 0.23
C TRP A 330 1.93 1.34 1.22
N VAL A 331 2.79 2.35 1.12
CA VAL A 331 2.67 3.62 1.84
C VAL A 331 2.30 4.73 0.85
N PRO A 332 1.88 5.93 1.31
CA PRO A 332 1.57 7.03 0.40
C PRO A 332 2.72 7.30 -0.58
N PRO A 333 2.47 7.47 -1.88
CA PRO A 333 3.51 7.76 -2.88
C PRO A 333 4.00 9.21 -2.85
N GLU A 334 3.39 10.07 -2.05
CA GLU A 334 3.71 11.48 -1.92
C GLU A 334 3.33 11.99 -0.53
N ILE A 335 4.05 12.98 0.01
CA ILE A 335 3.76 13.60 1.30
C ILE A 335 2.43 14.34 1.25
N PHE A 336 2.18 15.06 0.15
CA PHE A 336 0.99 15.88 -0.03
C PHE A 336 -0.09 15.11 -0.80
N PRO A 337 -1.13 14.57 -0.13
CA PRO A 337 -2.13 13.71 -0.78
C PRO A 337 -2.94 14.42 -1.87
N GLY A 338 -3.03 15.75 -1.77
CA GLY A 338 -3.70 16.61 -2.73
C GLY A 338 -3.20 16.40 -4.15
N ILE A 339 -1.88 16.33 -4.34
CA ILE A 339 -1.27 16.28 -5.68
C ILE A 339 -1.14 14.86 -6.25
N ILE A 340 -1.51 13.83 -5.50
CA ILE A 340 -1.51 12.45 -5.99
C ILE A 340 -2.62 12.29 -7.04
N ASP A 341 -2.32 11.72 -8.19
CA ASP A 341 -3.27 11.48 -9.26
C ASP A 341 -3.11 10.08 -9.89
N GLN A 342 -3.88 9.82 -10.94
CA GLN A 342 -3.78 8.56 -11.69
C GLN A 342 -2.36 8.30 -12.22
N ASP A 343 -1.67 9.34 -12.69
CA ASP A 343 -0.33 9.25 -13.28
C ASP A 343 0.76 9.04 -12.22
N THR A 344 0.50 9.45 -10.98
CA THR A 344 1.31 9.10 -9.81
C THR A 344 1.24 7.60 -9.52
N TYR A 345 0.03 7.01 -9.56
CA TYR A 345 -0.18 5.59 -9.23
C TYR A 345 0.27 4.62 -10.32
N ARG A 346 -0.04 4.91 -11.59
CA ARG A 346 0.14 3.96 -12.71
C ARG A 346 1.54 3.33 -12.79
N PRO A 347 2.66 4.09 -12.82
CA PRO A 347 3.98 3.50 -12.95
C PRO A 347 4.30 2.58 -11.77
N LEU A 348 3.93 2.98 -10.55
CA LEU A 348 4.14 2.19 -9.33
C LEU A 348 3.33 0.89 -9.35
N LEU A 349 2.06 0.92 -9.75
CA LEU A 349 1.22 -0.29 -9.81
C LEU A 349 1.64 -1.24 -10.93
N GLU A 350 2.05 -0.73 -12.10
CA GLU A 350 2.61 -1.56 -13.16
C GLU A 350 3.90 -2.27 -12.73
N MET A 351 4.75 -1.59 -11.97
CA MET A 351 5.95 -2.21 -11.41
C MET A 351 5.58 -3.32 -10.41
N ALA A 352 4.56 -3.12 -9.56
CA ALA A 352 4.10 -4.16 -8.65
C ALA A 352 3.59 -5.40 -9.42
N GLN A 353 2.79 -5.19 -10.47
CA GLN A 353 2.31 -6.28 -11.33
C GLN A 353 3.48 -7.02 -12.01
N LYS A 354 4.45 -6.28 -12.58
CA LYS A 354 5.66 -6.82 -13.23
C LYS A 354 6.57 -7.56 -12.25
N ALA A 355 6.54 -7.21 -10.96
CA ALA A 355 7.22 -7.93 -9.89
C ALA A 355 6.47 -9.19 -9.42
N HIS A 356 5.42 -9.61 -10.14
CA HIS A 356 4.60 -10.77 -9.82
C HIS A 356 3.86 -10.65 -8.47
N PHE A 357 3.66 -9.42 -7.99
CA PHE A 357 2.82 -9.20 -6.82
C PHE A 357 1.35 -9.42 -7.16
N ASN A 358 0.62 -9.95 -6.20
CA ASN A 358 -0.81 -10.18 -6.27
C ASN A 358 -1.56 -9.58 -5.06
N LEU A 359 -0.85 -9.04 -4.05
CA LEU A 359 -1.42 -8.34 -2.90
C LEU A 359 -0.60 -7.09 -2.56
N LEU A 360 -1.27 -5.96 -2.37
CA LEU A 360 -0.74 -4.74 -1.78
C LEU A 360 -1.43 -4.52 -0.43
N ARG A 361 -0.64 -4.37 0.63
CA ARG A 361 -1.16 -3.97 1.94
C ARG A 361 -1.04 -2.47 2.09
N ASN A 362 -2.16 -1.76 1.98
CA ASN A 362 -2.24 -0.33 2.24
C ASN A 362 -2.12 -0.11 3.74
N TRP A 363 -0.94 0.32 4.17
CA TRP A 363 -0.58 0.44 5.58
C TRP A 363 -1.39 1.51 6.31
N GLY A 364 -1.83 1.19 7.52
CA GLY A 364 -2.81 1.95 8.30
C GLY A 364 -2.32 3.27 8.86
N GLY A 365 -1.05 3.64 8.75
CA GLY A 365 -0.65 5.00 9.13
C GLY A 365 -0.66 6.00 7.97
N GLY A 366 -0.96 5.54 6.76
CA GLY A 366 -1.06 6.35 5.54
C GLY A 366 -2.47 6.86 5.27
N ILE A 367 -2.65 7.49 4.09
CA ILE A 367 -3.96 7.87 3.57
C ILE A 367 -4.75 6.66 3.08
N ILE A 368 -6.06 6.85 2.97
CA ILE A 368 -6.85 6.06 2.02
C ILE A 368 -6.56 6.57 0.62
N ASN A 369 -6.11 5.67 -0.26
CA ASN A 369 -5.77 6.02 -1.64
C ASN A 369 -7.00 6.52 -2.43
N LYS A 370 -6.77 7.31 -3.49
CA LYS A 370 -7.86 7.84 -4.34
C LYS A 370 -8.54 6.71 -5.16
N GLU A 371 -9.76 6.95 -5.64
CA GLU A 371 -10.54 5.96 -6.45
C GLU A 371 -9.71 5.42 -7.64
N SER A 372 -8.89 6.27 -8.26
CA SER A 372 -8.00 5.89 -9.36
C SER A 372 -6.95 4.83 -9.00
N PHE A 373 -6.54 4.69 -7.73
CA PHE A 373 -5.67 3.61 -7.29
C PHE A 373 -6.41 2.27 -7.36
N PHE A 374 -7.63 2.20 -6.80
CA PHE A 374 -8.42 0.98 -6.77
C PHE A 374 -8.87 0.58 -8.18
N ASP A 375 -9.27 1.53 -9.02
CA ASP A 375 -9.62 1.27 -10.43
C ASP A 375 -8.47 0.63 -11.24
N GLN A 376 -7.24 1.04 -10.94
CA GLN A 376 -6.03 0.49 -11.55
C GLN A 376 -5.64 -0.85 -10.94
N CYS A 377 -5.80 -1.05 -9.62
CA CYS A 377 -5.63 -2.35 -8.97
C CYS A 377 -6.64 -3.39 -9.52
N ASP A 378 -7.89 -2.97 -9.73
CA ASP A 378 -8.93 -3.75 -10.40
C ASP A 378 -8.53 -4.15 -11.82
N GLU A 379 -7.88 -3.25 -12.57
CA GLU A 379 -7.40 -3.48 -13.94
C GLU A 379 -6.20 -4.44 -13.96
N LEU A 380 -5.26 -4.27 -13.04
CA LEU A 380 -3.99 -4.98 -13.01
C LEU A 380 -4.06 -6.32 -12.24
N GLY A 381 -5.16 -6.59 -11.55
CA GLY A 381 -5.33 -7.81 -10.75
C GLY A 381 -4.57 -7.76 -9.42
N LEU A 382 -4.27 -6.56 -8.91
CA LEU A 382 -3.55 -6.40 -7.65
C LEU A 382 -4.54 -6.35 -6.51
N MET A 383 -4.62 -7.40 -5.68
CA MET A 383 -5.50 -7.39 -4.52
C MET A 383 -5.05 -6.32 -3.52
N VAL A 384 -5.99 -5.78 -2.76
CA VAL A 384 -5.73 -4.72 -1.77
C VAL A 384 -6.18 -5.19 -0.39
N TRP A 385 -5.23 -5.29 0.55
CA TRP A 385 -5.52 -5.30 1.98
C TRP A 385 -5.58 -3.83 2.41
N GLN A 386 -6.77 -3.34 2.76
CA GLN A 386 -6.98 -1.96 3.18
C GLN A 386 -7.06 -1.87 4.70
N GLU A 387 -6.08 -1.20 5.31
CA GLU A 387 -6.16 -0.81 6.72
C GLU A 387 -6.93 0.51 6.86
N PHE A 388 -7.69 0.67 7.94
CA PHE A 388 -8.16 1.99 8.36
C PHE A 388 -6.96 2.83 8.83
N PRO A 389 -7.05 4.18 8.79
CA PRO A 389 -5.94 5.10 9.06
C PRO A 389 -5.57 5.16 10.57
N ILE A 390 -5.26 3.99 11.16
CA ILE A 390 -4.88 3.75 12.54
C ILE A 390 -3.59 2.90 12.54
N ALA A 391 -2.54 3.35 13.23
CA ALA A 391 -1.27 2.62 13.33
C ALA A 391 -0.54 2.89 14.64
N CYS A 392 -0.01 1.82 15.26
CA CYS A 392 0.94 1.81 16.39
C CYS A 392 0.51 2.58 17.66
N ASN A 393 -0.71 3.10 17.68
CA ASN A 393 -1.20 4.01 18.70
C ASN A 393 -2.30 3.37 19.54
N ARG A 394 -2.50 3.90 20.75
CA ARG A 394 -3.70 3.59 21.53
C ARG A 394 -4.77 4.63 21.20
N MET A 395 -5.78 4.21 20.47
CA MET A 395 -6.84 5.12 20.05
C MET A 395 -7.71 5.56 21.23
N SER A 396 -8.21 6.79 21.15
CA SER A 396 -9.14 7.35 22.13
C SER A 396 -10.42 6.53 22.21
N GLU A 397 -11.00 6.46 23.41
CA GLU A 397 -12.30 5.84 23.67
C GLU A 397 -13.40 6.90 23.85
N GLU A 398 -13.07 8.18 23.69
CA GLU A 398 -14.00 9.30 23.83
C GLU A 398 -15.06 9.32 22.71
N ASP A 399 -16.30 9.63 23.07
CA ASP A 399 -17.45 9.61 22.15
C ASP A 399 -17.23 10.48 20.90
N HIS A 400 -16.57 11.63 21.07
CA HIS A 400 -16.27 12.54 19.96
C HIS A 400 -15.41 11.87 18.88
N TYR A 401 -14.30 11.23 19.27
CA TYR A 401 -13.42 10.54 18.32
C TYR A 401 -14.13 9.34 17.68
N LEU A 402 -14.90 8.58 18.46
CA LEU A 402 -15.64 7.43 17.94
C LEU A 402 -16.71 7.84 16.93
N GLU A 403 -17.35 9.00 17.09
CA GLU A 403 -18.30 9.54 16.09
C GLU A 403 -17.58 9.94 14.80
N THR A 404 -16.45 10.65 14.90
CA THR A 404 -15.64 10.98 13.71
C THR A 404 -15.14 9.72 13.01
N LEU A 405 -14.64 8.72 13.74
CA LEU A 405 -14.23 7.43 13.18
C LEU A 405 -15.41 6.68 12.54
N ASN A 406 -16.61 6.73 13.13
CA ASN A 406 -17.81 6.12 12.57
C ASN A 406 -18.21 6.76 11.23
N GLN A 407 -18.18 8.09 11.14
CA GLN A 407 -18.42 8.83 9.89
C GLN A 407 -17.39 8.42 8.81
N GLU A 408 -16.10 8.54 9.14
CA GLU A 408 -15.00 8.32 8.21
C GLU A 408 -14.95 6.87 7.74
N SER A 409 -15.05 5.90 8.65
CA SER A 409 -14.99 4.47 8.28
C SER A 409 -16.13 4.05 7.36
N LYS A 410 -17.36 4.57 7.56
CA LYS A 410 -18.47 4.29 6.65
C LYS A 410 -18.18 4.82 5.25
N SER A 411 -17.71 6.06 5.15
CA SER A 411 -17.36 6.66 3.85
C SER A 411 -16.26 5.86 3.14
N ILE A 412 -15.24 5.42 3.86
CA ILE A 412 -14.16 4.57 3.33
C ILE A 412 -14.68 3.22 2.83
N ILE A 413 -15.53 2.55 3.62
CA ILE A 413 -16.10 1.25 3.23
C ILE A 413 -17.00 1.39 2.00
N GLU A 414 -17.86 2.40 1.97
CA GLU A 414 -18.77 2.64 0.85
C GLU A 414 -18.03 2.94 -0.45
N ALA A 415 -16.91 3.69 -0.37
CA ALA A 415 -16.04 3.95 -1.52
C ALA A 415 -15.27 2.69 -1.97
N GLY A 416 -14.79 1.87 -1.03
CA GLY A 416 -13.95 0.71 -1.31
C GLY A 416 -14.71 -0.54 -1.77
N ARG A 417 -15.87 -0.84 -1.18
CA ARG A 417 -16.58 -2.15 -1.33
C ARG A 417 -17.00 -2.52 -2.76
N GLN A 418 -17.02 -1.54 -3.66
CA GLN A 418 -17.36 -1.74 -5.07
C GLN A 418 -16.20 -2.35 -5.88
N HIS A 419 -14.96 -2.25 -5.38
CA HIS A 419 -13.76 -2.65 -6.10
C HIS A 419 -13.48 -4.14 -5.91
N PRO A 420 -13.47 -4.98 -6.97
CA PRO A 420 -13.10 -6.38 -6.85
C PRO A 420 -11.67 -6.61 -6.33
N CYS A 421 -10.76 -5.64 -6.46
CA CYS A 421 -9.41 -5.77 -5.93
C CYS A 421 -9.36 -5.79 -4.39
N LEU A 422 -10.30 -5.12 -3.72
CA LEU A 422 -10.33 -5.05 -2.26
C LEU A 422 -10.49 -6.46 -1.69
N ALA A 423 -9.54 -6.91 -0.91
CA ALA A 423 -9.44 -8.30 -0.48
C ALA A 423 -9.63 -8.49 1.02
N ILE A 424 -9.14 -7.56 1.82
CA ILE A 424 -9.18 -7.60 3.28
C ILE A 424 -9.44 -6.19 3.78
N TRP A 425 -10.39 -6.03 4.70
CA TRP A 425 -10.46 -4.88 5.60
C TRP A 425 -9.64 -5.16 6.84
N CYS A 426 -8.93 -4.17 7.36
CA CYS A 426 -8.19 -4.33 8.60
C CYS A 426 -8.28 -3.09 9.48
N GLY A 427 -8.41 -3.32 10.80
CA GLY A 427 -8.55 -2.25 11.78
C GLY A 427 -7.37 -1.28 11.83
N GLY A 428 -6.14 -1.76 11.63
CA GLY A 428 -4.94 -0.92 11.62
C GLY A 428 -3.64 -1.68 11.90
N ASN A 429 -2.52 -0.97 11.80
CA ASN A 429 -1.17 -1.52 11.96
C ASN A 429 -0.78 -1.63 13.44
N GLU A 430 -0.21 -2.76 13.84
CA GLU A 430 0.45 -2.97 15.13
C GLU A 430 -0.35 -2.44 16.33
N LEU A 431 -1.55 -2.99 16.52
CA LEU A 431 -2.43 -2.58 17.63
C LEU A 431 -2.38 -3.55 18.81
N PHE A 432 -2.03 -4.82 18.56
CA PHE A 432 -1.95 -5.86 19.61
C PHE A 432 -0.52 -6.04 20.10
N ASN A 433 0.07 -4.97 20.61
CA ASN A 433 1.43 -4.96 21.18
C ASN A 433 1.47 -4.22 22.52
N ALA A 434 2.66 -4.17 23.12
CA ALA A 434 2.87 -3.60 24.44
C ALA A 434 2.68 -2.07 24.50
N TRP A 435 2.86 -1.35 23.39
CA TRP A 435 2.79 0.12 23.38
C TRP A 435 1.39 0.64 23.06
N SER A 436 0.68 0.04 22.10
CA SER A 436 -0.73 0.36 21.80
C SER A 436 -1.67 -0.18 22.89
N MET A 437 -1.36 -1.35 23.47
CA MET A 437 -2.19 -2.03 24.48
C MET A 437 -3.64 -2.32 24.02
N MET A 438 -3.97 -2.15 22.74
CA MET A 438 -5.30 -2.43 22.23
C MET A 438 -5.53 -3.95 22.17
N THR A 439 -6.81 -4.32 22.25
CA THR A 439 -7.28 -5.69 22.05
C THR A 439 -8.45 -5.67 21.08
N ASP A 440 -8.92 -6.85 20.66
CA ASP A 440 -10.12 -6.98 19.83
C ASP A 440 -11.41 -6.43 20.50
N GLN A 441 -11.35 -6.10 21.80
CA GLN A 441 -12.43 -5.47 22.54
C GLN A 441 -12.39 -3.94 22.53
N HIS A 442 -11.35 -3.31 21.98
CA HIS A 442 -11.23 -1.86 21.95
C HIS A 442 -12.43 -1.23 21.19
N PRO A 443 -13.09 -0.18 21.72
CA PRO A 443 -14.27 0.42 21.10
C PRO A 443 -14.10 0.78 19.62
N ALA A 444 -12.97 1.41 19.27
CA ALA A 444 -12.62 1.72 17.88
C ALA A 444 -12.60 0.48 16.96
N LEU A 445 -11.96 -0.62 17.37
CA LEU A 445 -11.90 -1.84 16.57
C LEU A 445 -13.25 -2.55 16.46
N ARG A 446 -14.04 -2.54 17.54
CA ARG A 446 -15.41 -3.08 17.52
C ARG A 446 -16.32 -2.29 16.59
N LEU A 447 -16.17 -0.97 16.58
CA LEU A 447 -16.88 -0.07 15.69
C LEU A 447 -16.53 -0.36 14.22
N LEU A 448 -15.23 -0.44 13.90
CA LEU A 448 -14.76 -0.76 12.54
C LEU A 448 -15.26 -2.14 12.07
N ASN A 449 -15.13 -3.16 12.92
CA ASN A 449 -15.64 -4.50 12.62
C ASN A 449 -17.16 -4.49 12.36
N ARG A 450 -17.94 -3.79 13.20
CA ARG A 450 -19.39 -3.63 12.98
C ARG A 450 -19.68 -2.97 11.64
N ASN A 451 -19.01 -1.85 11.35
CA ASN A 451 -19.25 -1.11 10.11
C ASN A 451 -18.90 -1.95 8.88
N CYS A 452 -17.79 -2.72 8.91
CA CYS A 452 -17.46 -3.67 7.84
C CYS A 452 -18.51 -4.78 7.71
N TYR A 453 -18.99 -5.35 8.81
CA TYR A 453 -20.04 -6.37 8.79
C TYR A 453 -21.36 -5.84 8.20
N ASP A 454 -21.76 -4.62 8.56
CA ASP A 454 -23.02 -4.03 8.11
C ASP A 454 -22.97 -3.58 6.65
N LEU A 455 -21.81 -3.07 6.18
CA LEU A 455 -21.69 -2.44 4.86
C LEU A 455 -20.99 -3.30 3.80
N ASP A 456 -20.14 -4.26 4.19
CA ASP A 456 -19.42 -5.18 3.30
C ASP A 456 -19.10 -6.53 3.98
N PRO A 457 -20.12 -7.33 4.36
CA PRO A 457 -19.92 -8.60 5.08
C PRO A 457 -19.20 -9.70 4.28
N ARG A 458 -18.93 -9.47 3.00
CA ARG A 458 -18.35 -10.46 2.08
C ARG A 458 -16.84 -10.31 1.95
N THR A 459 -16.29 -9.19 2.36
CA THR A 459 -14.84 -8.97 2.45
C THR A 459 -14.39 -9.29 3.89
N PRO A 460 -13.40 -10.18 4.07
CA PRO A 460 -12.87 -10.50 5.40
C PRO A 460 -12.39 -9.27 6.16
N PHE A 461 -12.57 -9.28 7.48
CA PHE A 461 -12.04 -8.27 8.39
C PHE A 461 -10.98 -8.88 9.33
N LEU A 462 -9.85 -8.21 9.49
CA LEU A 462 -8.83 -8.49 10.50
C LEU A 462 -8.74 -7.32 11.50
N PRO A 463 -8.69 -7.57 12.82
CA PRO A 463 -8.67 -6.47 13.79
C PRO A 463 -7.37 -5.66 13.74
N THR A 464 -6.25 -6.27 13.36
CA THR A 464 -4.94 -5.60 13.19
C THR A 464 -3.98 -6.49 12.40
N SER A 465 -2.87 -5.93 11.90
CA SER A 465 -1.68 -6.71 11.51
C SER A 465 -0.53 -6.40 12.47
N PRO A 466 0.12 -7.41 13.08
CA PRO A 466 -0.15 -8.84 12.95
C PRO A 466 -1.23 -9.31 13.95
N VAL A 467 -2.04 -10.28 13.55
CA VAL A 467 -2.77 -11.15 14.51
C VAL A 467 -1.92 -12.36 14.89
N MET A 468 -2.33 -13.12 15.91
CA MET A 468 -1.67 -14.36 16.32
C MET A 468 -1.36 -15.27 15.13
N GLY A 469 -0.14 -15.80 15.08
CA GLY A 469 0.34 -16.67 14.00
C GLY A 469 0.96 -15.93 12.81
N MET A 470 0.59 -14.66 12.59
CA MET A 470 1.32 -13.77 11.68
C MET A 470 2.57 -13.22 12.38
N ALA A 471 3.56 -12.84 11.59
CA ALA A 471 4.74 -12.15 12.08
C ALA A 471 4.99 -10.85 11.34
N HIS A 472 5.38 -9.84 12.12
CA HIS A 472 6.27 -8.80 11.65
C HIS A 472 7.70 -9.31 11.92
N GLY A 473 8.47 -9.49 10.86
CA GLY A 473 9.84 -10.00 10.92
C GLY A 473 10.83 -8.91 11.34
N HIS A 474 12.11 -9.29 11.44
CA HIS A 474 13.17 -8.32 11.66
C HIS A 474 13.28 -7.36 10.46
N TYR A 475 13.81 -6.16 10.72
CA TYR A 475 14.00 -5.08 9.74
C TYR A 475 15.45 -4.87 9.32
N VAL A 476 16.30 -5.89 9.46
CA VAL A 476 17.73 -5.82 9.15
C VAL A 476 18.24 -7.15 8.58
N PHE A 477 19.28 -7.10 7.75
CA PHE A 477 19.94 -8.29 7.22
C PHE A 477 20.54 -9.18 8.31
N ARG A 478 21.14 -8.52 9.31
CA ARG A 478 21.81 -9.15 10.46
C ARG A 478 21.54 -8.31 11.70
N ASP A 479 20.95 -8.92 12.71
CA ASP A 479 20.68 -8.29 13.99
C ASP A 479 22.01 -8.08 14.74
N GLN A 480 22.26 -6.84 15.16
CA GLN A 480 23.52 -6.46 15.80
C GLN A 480 23.60 -6.94 17.25
N SER A 481 22.44 -7.17 17.90
CA SER A 481 22.36 -7.52 19.32
C SER A 481 22.72 -8.99 19.58
N ASN A 482 22.34 -9.89 18.68
CA ASN A 482 22.53 -11.35 18.82
C ASN A 482 23.35 -11.97 17.67
N GLY A 483 23.54 -11.25 16.57
CA GLY A 483 24.29 -11.70 15.42
C GLY A 483 23.55 -12.62 14.44
N GLU A 484 22.26 -12.84 14.64
CA GLU A 484 21.44 -13.66 13.75
C GLU A 484 21.24 -12.96 12.40
N GLU A 485 21.33 -13.74 11.33
CA GLU A 485 21.05 -13.29 9.97
C GLU A 485 19.61 -13.63 9.60
N VAL A 486 19.07 -12.94 8.58
CA VAL A 486 17.76 -13.29 7.99
C VAL A 486 17.63 -14.78 7.65
N TYR A 487 18.74 -15.44 7.29
CA TYR A 487 18.81 -16.88 7.01
C TYR A 487 18.33 -17.74 8.18
N SER A 488 18.86 -17.47 9.38
CA SER A 488 18.46 -18.18 10.60
C SER A 488 17.11 -17.72 11.11
N THR A 489 16.85 -16.42 11.09
CA THR A 489 15.62 -15.84 11.64
C THR A 489 14.37 -16.37 10.94
N PHE A 490 14.35 -16.34 9.60
CA PHE A 490 13.20 -16.82 8.83
C PHE A 490 13.23 -18.34 8.61
N GLY A 491 14.43 -18.94 8.45
CA GLY A 491 14.55 -20.40 8.27
C GLY A 491 14.13 -21.21 9.50
N ASN A 492 14.20 -20.63 10.70
CA ASN A 492 13.73 -21.25 11.94
C ASN A 492 12.31 -20.82 12.35
N ALA A 493 11.72 -19.85 11.65
CA ALA A 493 10.38 -19.35 11.94
C ALA A 493 9.29 -20.27 11.38
N ASN A 494 8.12 -20.25 12.02
CA ASN A 494 6.96 -21.05 11.63
C ASN A 494 5.66 -20.23 11.76
N ASN A 495 5.57 -19.16 10.97
CA ASN A 495 4.44 -18.24 10.97
C ASN A 495 3.47 -18.56 9.81
N THR A 496 2.18 -18.25 10.00
CA THR A 496 1.15 -18.45 8.97
C THR A 496 1.20 -17.40 7.86
N ALA A 497 1.81 -16.25 8.14
CA ALA A 497 2.11 -15.19 7.19
C ALA A 497 3.21 -14.26 7.73
N TYR A 498 3.98 -13.68 6.82
CA TYR A 498 4.89 -12.57 7.09
C TYR A 498 4.31 -11.30 6.46
N THR A 499 3.66 -10.47 7.27
CA THR A 499 2.90 -9.30 6.81
C THR A 499 3.70 -7.99 6.82
N GLU A 500 4.82 -7.97 7.54
CA GLU A 500 5.88 -6.95 7.45
C GLU A 500 7.24 -7.60 7.73
N TYR A 501 8.30 -7.13 7.06
CA TYR A 501 9.71 -7.46 7.33
C TYR A 501 10.62 -6.60 6.47
N GLY A 502 11.87 -6.38 6.90
CA GLY A 502 12.77 -5.46 6.22
C GLY A 502 14.19 -5.98 6.04
N CYS A 503 14.84 -5.47 4.99
CA CYS A 503 16.28 -5.48 4.83
C CYS A 503 16.63 -4.10 4.25
N PRO A 504 17.27 -3.20 5.01
CA PRO A 504 17.41 -1.83 4.58
C PRO A 504 18.65 -1.68 3.71
N GLY A 505 18.63 -0.68 2.83
CA GLY A 505 19.72 -0.38 1.93
C GLY A 505 19.73 1.10 1.51
N PRO A 506 20.92 1.64 1.21
CA PRO A 506 21.08 2.99 0.71
C PRO A 506 20.46 3.16 -0.68
N SER A 507 20.06 4.39 -0.96
CA SER A 507 19.62 4.81 -2.28
C SER A 507 20.80 4.98 -3.25
N ASP A 508 20.53 4.99 -4.55
CA ASP A 508 21.57 5.11 -5.58
C ASP A 508 22.36 6.40 -5.46
N VAL A 509 23.66 6.37 -5.80
CA VAL A 509 24.57 7.52 -5.75
C VAL A 509 24.00 8.74 -6.47
N GLU A 510 23.53 8.57 -7.71
CA GLU A 510 22.98 9.67 -8.50
C GLU A 510 21.66 10.21 -7.94
N TYR A 511 20.90 9.38 -7.21
CA TYR A 511 19.69 9.82 -6.53
C TYR A 511 20.02 10.61 -5.26
N LEU A 512 20.97 10.15 -4.45
CA LEU A 512 21.45 10.85 -3.25
C LEU A 512 21.93 12.28 -3.56
N LYS A 513 22.67 12.44 -4.67
CA LYS A 513 23.15 13.75 -5.16
C LYS A 513 22.04 14.76 -5.47
N THR A 514 20.78 14.32 -5.62
CA THR A 514 19.67 15.25 -5.94
C THR A 514 19.16 16.01 -4.72
N PHE A 515 19.34 15.46 -3.51
CA PHE A 515 18.77 16.03 -2.28
C PHE A 515 19.78 16.18 -1.12
N ILE A 516 20.94 15.51 -1.16
CA ILE A 516 22.02 15.70 -0.19
C ILE A 516 23.06 16.69 -0.76
N PRO A 517 23.44 17.75 0.00
CA PRO A 517 24.52 18.67 -0.38
C PRO A 517 25.85 17.96 -0.65
N GLU A 518 26.64 18.47 -1.59
CA GLU A 518 27.89 17.83 -2.05
C GLU A 518 28.90 17.62 -0.91
N ASP A 519 28.99 18.56 0.03
CA ASP A 519 29.86 18.52 1.20
C ASP A 519 29.36 17.59 2.32
N GLU A 520 28.13 17.07 2.22
CA GLU A 520 27.54 16.11 3.15
C GLU A 520 27.49 14.67 2.57
N LEU A 521 27.78 14.47 1.28
CA LEU A 521 27.60 13.17 0.60
C LEU A 521 28.44 12.03 1.21
N PHE A 522 29.68 12.32 1.63
CA PHE A 522 30.54 11.30 2.20
C PHE A 522 31.64 11.88 3.11
N PRO A 523 31.90 11.27 4.29
CA PRO A 523 31.18 10.13 4.87
C PRO A 523 29.82 10.55 5.46
N PRO A 524 28.78 9.70 5.37
CA PRO A 524 27.47 9.96 5.99
C PRO A 524 27.58 10.29 7.48
N GLN A 525 26.79 11.25 7.94
CA GLN A 525 26.75 11.70 9.34
C GLN A 525 25.37 11.45 9.96
N ALA A 526 25.33 11.18 11.26
CA ALA A 526 24.09 11.09 12.04
C ALA A 526 23.47 12.47 12.36
N SER A 527 23.67 13.45 11.47
CA SER A 527 23.18 14.83 11.52
C SER A 527 22.99 15.36 10.09
N GLY A 528 22.45 16.57 9.93
CA GLY A 528 22.26 17.19 8.63
C GLY A 528 21.32 16.39 7.73
N SER A 529 21.59 16.41 6.43
CA SER A 529 20.70 15.86 5.40
C SER A 529 20.55 14.34 5.50
N TRP A 530 21.60 13.61 5.88
CA TRP A 530 21.51 12.15 6.06
C TRP A 530 20.52 11.76 7.18
N LYS A 531 20.49 12.53 8.28
CA LYS A 531 19.50 12.34 9.34
C LYS A 531 18.12 12.83 8.93
N ALA A 532 18.02 13.99 8.27
CA ALA A 532 16.75 14.51 7.78
C ALA A 532 16.07 13.50 6.83
N HIS A 533 16.85 12.84 5.98
CA HIS A 533 16.43 11.82 5.03
C HIS A 533 16.55 10.37 5.57
N HIS A 534 16.37 10.21 6.89
CA HIS A 534 16.16 8.96 7.62
C HIS A 534 17.23 7.87 7.52
N ALA A 535 18.45 8.17 7.07
CA ALA A 535 19.50 7.14 7.12
C ALA A 535 19.89 6.76 8.55
N PHE A 536 19.68 7.66 9.51
CA PHE A 536 20.05 7.51 10.92
C PHE A 536 18.88 7.92 11.83
N GLY A 537 18.78 7.26 12.99
CA GLY A 537 17.80 7.62 14.02
C GLY A 537 16.40 7.04 13.80
N ALA A 538 16.28 5.97 12.99
CA ALA A 538 15.01 5.34 12.64
C ALA A 538 14.11 5.04 13.85
N TRP A 539 14.66 4.50 14.94
CA TRP A 539 13.88 4.09 16.12
C TRP A 539 14.17 4.92 17.38
N GLY A 540 14.72 6.12 17.23
CA GLY A 540 14.96 7.04 18.35
C GLY A 540 16.09 6.63 19.32
N VAL A 541 16.78 5.51 19.08
CA VAL A 541 17.94 5.04 19.86
C VAL A 541 19.25 5.39 19.12
N GLU A 542 20.25 5.83 19.87
CA GLU A 542 21.58 6.15 19.33
C GLU A 542 22.28 4.88 18.82
N GLY A 543 22.61 4.84 17.53
CA GLY A 543 23.24 3.69 16.86
C GLY A 543 22.35 2.97 15.83
N ASP A 544 21.04 3.21 15.88
CA ASP A 544 20.09 2.63 14.93
C ASP A 544 20.03 3.41 13.62
N SER A 545 20.07 2.67 12.51
CA SER A 545 20.31 3.24 11.20
C SER A 545 19.81 2.34 10.08
N TRP A 546 18.98 2.88 9.19
CA TRP A 546 18.64 2.22 7.93
C TRP A 546 19.86 2.06 7.01
N LEU A 547 20.92 2.83 7.20
CA LEU A 547 22.18 2.64 6.47
C LEU A 547 22.95 1.38 6.92
N CYS A 548 22.73 0.91 8.15
CA CYS A 548 23.37 -0.29 8.72
C CYS A 548 24.91 -0.36 8.48
N PRO A 549 25.69 0.71 8.78
CA PRO A 549 27.11 0.78 8.43
C PRO A 549 27.96 -0.33 9.06
N SER A 550 27.60 -0.78 10.27
CA SER A 550 28.28 -1.88 10.97
C SER A 550 28.07 -3.24 10.29
N VAL A 551 26.90 -3.48 9.68
CA VAL A 551 26.63 -4.69 8.91
C VAL A 551 27.45 -4.70 7.61
N ILE A 552 27.55 -3.54 6.95
CA ILE A 552 28.40 -3.39 5.76
C ILE A 552 29.87 -3.64 6.12
N ASP A 553 30.36 -3.02 7.21
CA ASP A 553 31.73 -3.21 7.70
C ASP A 553 32.01 -4.68 8.06
N HIS A 554 31.06 -5.37 8.69
CA HIS A 554 31.20 -6.78 9.05
C HIS A 554 31.50 -7.70 7.84
N TYR A 555 30.79 -7.50 6.71
CA TYR A 555 30.93 -8.38 5.55
C TYR A 555 31.98 -7.92 4.54
N PHE A 556 32.19 -6.61 4.39
CA PHE A 556 32.99 -6.02 3.31
C PHE A 556 34.09 -5.07 3.78
N GLY A 557 34.16 -4.76 5.07
CA GLY A 557 35.02 -3.73 5.63
C GLY A 557 34.46 -2.32 5.43
N LYS A 558 34.99 -1.35 6.18
CA LYS A 558 34.56 0.05 6.13
C LYS A 558 34.68 0.63 4.72
N PRO A 559 33.57 1.07 4.09
CA PRO A 559 33.61 1.71 2.78
C PRO A 559 34.49 2.96 2.78
N GLN A 560 35.26 3.17 1.70
CA GLN A 560 36.12 4.35 1.52
C GLN A 560 35.52 5.40 0.59
N THR A 561 34.48 5.03 -0.17
CA THR A 561 33.73 5.96 -1.03
C THR A 561 32.22 5.75 -0.91
N LEU A 562 31.46 6.72 -1.43
CA LEU A 562 30.00 6.62 -1.50
C LEU A 562 29.55 5.46 -2.39
N GLU A 563 30.26 5.21 -3.50
CA GLU A 563 29.96 4.12 -4.43
C GLU A 563 30.14 2.75 -3.77
N GLU A 564 31.16 2.57 -2.94
CA GLU A 564 31.36 1.33 -2.18
C GLU A 564 30.25 1.12 -1.16
N LEU A 565 29.90 2.17 -0.40
CA LEU A 565 28.82 2.13 0.58
C LEU A 565 27.50 1.72 -0.07
N VAL A 566 27.14 2.37 -1.20
CA VAL A 566 25.91 2.10 -1.93
C VAL A 566 25.91 0.68 -2.50
N LYS A 567 27.01 0.28 -3.17
CA LYS A 567 27.14 -1.06 -3.76
C LYS A 567 26.94 -2.17 -2.73
N TYR A 568 27.62 -2.09 -1.59
CA TYR A 568 27.55 -3.14 -0.57
C TYR A 568 26.22 -3.16 0.17
N GLY A 569 25.67 -1.99 0.50
CA GLY A 569 24.35 -1.89 1.13
C GLY A 569 23.23 -2.42 0.23
N GLN A 570 23.23 -2.05 -1.06
CA GLN A 570 22.22 -2.55 -2.01
C GLN A 570 22.36 -4.06 -2.27
N LEU A 571 23.57 -4.61 -2.24
CA LEU A 571 23.79 -6.06 -2.34
C LEU A 571 23.15 -6.80 -1.15
N LEU A 572 23.39 -6.32 0.09
CA LEU A 572 22.79 -6.91 1.29
C LEU A 572 21.27 -6.82 1.25
N GLN A 573 20.72 -5.66 0.87
CA GLN A 573 19.29 -5.46 0.69
C GLN A 573 18.70 -6.48 -0.30
N ALA A 574 19.28 -6.58 -1.50
CA ALA A 574 18.80 -7.48 -2.55
C ALA A 574 18.86 -8.95 -2.15
N GLN A 575 19.97 -9.42 -1.57
CA GLN A 575 20.11 -10.82 -1.15
C GLN A 575 19.24 -11.15 0.05
N GLY A 576 19.08 -10.22 0.99
CA GLY A 576 18.22 -10.38 2.15
C GLY A 576 16.76 -10.58 1.76
N TYR A 577 16.21 -9.69 0.93
CA TYR A 577 14.83 -9.84 0.47
C TYR A 577 14.62 -11.08 -0.39
N LYS A 578 15.54 -11.38 -1.33
CA LYS A 578 15.48 -12.61 -2.13
C LYS A 578 15.36 -13.85 -1.24
N PHE A 579 16.19 -13.94 -0.22
CA PHE A 579 16.12 -15.05 0.73
C PHE A 579 14.76 -15.13 1.42
N ILE A 580 14.28 -14.02 1.99
CA ILE A 580 13.04 -14.01 2.79
C ILE A 580 11.83 -14.43 1.94
N TYR A 581 11.67 -13.88 0.73
CA TYR A 581 10.55 -14.23 -0.15
C TYR A 581 10.56 -15.72 -0.53
N GLU A 582 11.72 -16.25 -0.91
CA GLU A 582 11.82 -17.67 -1.27
C GLU A 582 11.64 -18.59 -0.05
N GLU A 583 12.13 -18.19 1.13
CA GLU A 583 11.96 -18.95 2.38
C GLU A 583 10.50 -19.00 2.82
N ALA A 584 9.80 -17.86 2.84
CA ALA A 584 8.39 -17.80 3.14
C ALA A 584 7.56 -18.68 2.18
N ARG A 585 7.94 -18.75 0.90
CA ARG A 585 7.29 -19.64 -0.08
C ARG A 585 7.59 -21.10 0.17
N ARG A 586 8.81 -21.48 0.58
CA ARG A 586 9.15 -22.88 0.94
C ARG A 586 8.32 -23.39 2.12
N GLN A 587 7.91 -22.50 3.03
CA GLN A 587 7.11 -22.81 4.22
C GLN A 587 5.61 -23.07 3.93
N LYS A 588 5.18 -23.05 2.66
CA LYS A 588 3.84 -23.55 2.29
C LYS A 588 3.62 -25.01 2.74
N PRO A 589 2.39 -25.40 3.14
CA PRO A 589 1.19 -24.57 3.14
C PRO A 589 1.02 -23.73 4.42
N VAL A 590 1.86 -23.91 5.45
CA VAL A 590 1.71 -23.22 6.74
C VAL A 590 1.78 -21.71 6.55
N CYS A 591 2.87 -21.23 5.94
CA CYS A 591 2.98 -19.84 5.49
C CYS A 591 2.22 -19.66 4.18
N SER A 592 1.41 -18.59 4.10
CA SER A 592 0.61 -18.27 2.92
C SER A 592 0.78 -16.85 2.38
N MET A 593 1.60 -16.01 3.02
CA MET A 593 1.83 -14.62 2.60
C MET A 593 3.25 -14.14 2.93
N ALA A 594 3.80 -13.32 2.04
CA ALA A 594 5.08 -12.64 2.23
C ALA A 594 4.99 -11.20 1.68
N LEU A 595 4.98 -10.21 2.58
CA LEU A 595 4.83 -8.78 2.29
C LEU A 595 5.99 -7.99 2.92
N ASN A 596 6.94 -7.53 2.11
CA ASN A 596 8.04 -6.73 2.64
C ASN A 596 7.56 -5.35 3.12
N TRP A 597 8.13 -4.86 4.21
CA TRP A 597 8.22 -3.43 4.51
C TRP A 597 9.42 -2.90 3.73
N CYS A 598 9.30 -1.89 2.88
CA CYS A 598 8.06 -1.44 2.25
C CYS A 598 8.22 -1.36 0.72
N TYR A 599 7.16 -1.00 0.00
CA TYR A 599 7.20 -0.92 -1.46
C TYR A 599 7.91 0.34 -1.93
N ASN A 600 7.40 1.48 -1.47
CA ASN A 600 7.76 2.83 -1.86
C ASN A 600 7.87 3.71 -0.62
N GLU A 601 8.21 4.99 -0.82
CA GLU A 601 8.15 6.04 0.20
C GLU A 601 7.61 7.34 -0.43
N PRO A 602 7.06 8.27 0.37
CA PRO A 602 6.43 9.48 -0.15
C PRO A 602 7.42 10.59 -0.51
N TRP A 603 8.72 10.37 -0.32
CA TRP A 603 9.74 11.41 -0.50
C TRP A 603 11.14 10.80 -0.66
N PRO A 604 12.18 11.60 -0.96
CA PRO A 604 13.55 11.10 -0.99
C PRO A 604 14.05 10.66 0.38
N SER A 605 14.52 9.41 0.45
CA SER A 605 15.24 8.88 1.62
C SER A 605 16.62 8.39 1.23
N ALA A 606 17.57 8.56 2.15
CA ALA A 606 18.97 8.24 1.92
C ALA A 606 19.27 6.74 2.10
N ALA A 607 18.61 6.10 3.07
CA ALA A 607 18.60 4.65 3.25
C ALA A 607 17.28 4.23 3.90
N ASN A 608 16.73 3.09 3.49
CA ASN A 608 15.45 2.59 3.97
C ASN A 608 15.21 1.13 3.55
N ASN A 609 14.02 0.61 3.86
CA ASN A 609 13.55 -0.71 3.43
C ASN A 609 12.77 -0.73 2.11
N SER A 610 12.54 0.42 1.46
CA SER A 610 11.75 0.49 0.24
C SER A 610 12.41 -0.23 -0.94
N LEU A 611 11.60 -0.88 -1.78
CA LEU A 611 12.06 -1.43 -3.06
C LEU A 611 12.21 -0.33 -4.13
N ILE A 612 11.41 0.72 -4.00
CA ILE A 612 11.30 1.84 -4.93
C ILE A 612 11.69 3.13 -4.21
N ASN A 613 12.66 3.86 -4.77
CA ASN A 613 12.92 5.24 -4.41
C ASN A 613 11.86 6.15 -5.04
N TRP A 614 11.46 7.18 -4.30
CA TRP A 614 10.55 8.20 -4.80
C TRP A 614 11.09 8.87 -6.09
N PRO A 615 10.24 9.27 -7.04
CA PRO A 615 8.81 8.95 -7.09
C PRO A 615 8.53 7.52 -7.56
N HIS A 616 9.36 6.93 -8.43
CA HIS A 616 9.15 5.58 -8.99
C HIS A 616 10.44 4.99 -9.58
N ARG A 617 11.55 5.05 -8.84
CA ARG A 617 12.88 4.59 -9.26
C ARG A 617 13.24 3.26 -8.56
N PRO A 618 13.26 2.12 -9.27
CA PRO A 618 13.54 0.83 -8.64
C PRO A 618 14.97 0.74 -8.11
N LYS A 619 15.15 0.21 -6.90
CA LYS A 619 16.45 -0.24 -6.39
C LYS A 619 16.81 -1.62 -6.96
N PRO A 620 18.08 -2.07 -6.88
CA PRO A 620 18.44 -3.46 -7.20
C PRO A 620 17.60 -4.51 -6.45
N ALA A 621 17.15 -4.17 -5.24
CA ALA A 621 16.26 -4.99 -4.42
C ALA A 621 14.92 -5.30 -5.09
N TYR A 622 14.32 -4.34 -5.81
CA TYR A 622 13.09 -4.55 -6.57
C TYR A 622 13.26 -5.70 -7.58
N HIS A 623 14.37 -5.70 -8.30
CA HIS A 623 14.65 -6.75 -9.28
C HIS A 623 14.86 -8.10 -8.60
N ALA A 624 15.61 -8.14 -7.49
CA ALA A 624 15.81 -9.38 -6.74
C ALA A 624 14.49 -9.96 -6.20
N VAL A 625 13.57 -9.10 -5.73
CA VAL A 625 12.23 -9.51 -5.28
C VAL A 625 11.38 -9.99 -6.45
N ALA A 626 11.32 -9.25 -7.56
CA ALA A 626 10.59 -9.66 -8.75
C ALA A 626 11.00 -11.07 -9.22
N GLU A 627 12.30 -11.33 -9.29
CA GLU A 627 12.85 -12.64 -9.63
C GLU A 627 12.43 -13.74 -8.63
N SER A 628 12.35 -13.39 -7.35
CA SER A 628 11.96 -14.31 -6.27
C SER A 628 10.45 -14.55 -6.20
N CYS A 629 9.65 -13.68 -6.83
CA CYS A 629 8.19 -13.74 -6.85
C CYS A 629 7.64 -14.37 -8.13
N ARG A 630 8.46 -14.82 -9.08
CA ARG A 630 7.97 -15.55 -10.27
C ARG A 630 7.05 -16.73 -9.88
N PRO A 631 5.99 -17.02 -10.66
CA PRO A 631 5.06 -18.12 -10.40
C PRO A 631 5.76 -19.45 -10.14
N VAL A 632 6.79 -19.74 -10.95
CA VAL A 632 7.59 -20.96 -10.87
C VAL A 632 9.06 -20.57 -10.88
N LEU A 633 9.83 -21.06 -9.92
CA LEU A 633 11.28 -20.90 -9.93
C LEU A 633 12.01 -22.05 -9.26
N LEU A 634 13.25 -22.25 -9.70
CA LEU A 634 14.24 -23.02 -8.98
C LEU A 634 14.71 -22.19 -7.78
N SER A 635 14.80 -22.81 -6.62
CA SER A 635 15.14 -22.13 -5.38
C SER A 635 16.21 -22.89 -4.59
N ALA A 636 17.10 -22.17 -3.90
CA ALA A 636 18.08 -22.73 -2.98
C ALA A 636 17.86 -22.21 -1.56
N SER A 637 17.78 -23.13 -0.60
CA SER A 637 17.88 -22.83 0.82
C SER A 637 19.33 -22.98 1.26
N VAL A 638 19.85 -21.96 1.93
CA VAL A 638 21.22 -21.84 2.44
C VAL A 638 21.19 -21.32 3.86
N SER A 639 22.22 -21.61 4.65
CA SER A 639 22.23 -21.31 6.10
C SER A 639 22.82 -19.95 6.47
N LYS A 640 23.58 -19.31 5.57
CA LYS A 640 24.28 -18.06 5.84
C LYS A 640 24.76 -17.36 4.57
N PHE A 641 25.10 -16.08 4.69
CA PHE A 641 25.56 -15.27 3.57
C PHE A 641 27.06 -15.39 3.26
N GLN A 642 27.91 -15.40 4.29
CA GLN A 642 29.37 -15.37 4.12
C GLN A 642 29.99 -16.77 4.30
N TRP A 643 30.83 -17.17 3.36
CA TRP A 643 31.53 -18.45 3.34
C TRP A 643 33.03 -18.25 3.21
N SER A 644 33.82 -19.18 3.78
CA SER A 644 35.29 -19.08 3.77
C SER A 644 35.94 -20.05 2.78
N GLU A 645 37.17 -19.73 2.35
CA GLU A 645 38.03 -20.67 1.62
C GLU A 645 38.16 -22.02 2.38
N GLY A 646 37.98 -23.14 1.67
CA GLY A 646 38.04 -24.48 2.25
C GLY A 646 36.83 -24.86 3.11
N GLU A 647 35.83 -23.97 3.25
CA GLU A 647 34.57 -24.32 3.91
C GLU A 647 33.68 -25.15 2.97
N THR A 648 32.98 -26.14 3.53
CA THR A 648 31.96 -26.90 2.78
C THR A 648 30.70 -26.07 2.61
N PHE A 649 30.50 -25.53 1.42
CA PHE A 649 29.24 -24.92 1.01
C PHE A 649 28.13 -25.97 0.95
N VAL A 650 26.96 -25.64 1.50
CA VAL A 650 25.78 -26.51 1.49
C VAL A 650 24.55 -25.70 1.07
N CYS A 651 23.80 -26.23 0.10
CA CYS A 651 22.49 -25.71 -0.26
C CYS A 651 21.48 -26.85 -0.49
N ASN A 652 20.21 -26.63 -0.13
CA ASN A 652 19.10 -27.53 -0.42
C ASN A 652 18.31 -26.98 -1.60
N LEU A 653 18.11 -27.79 -2.64
CA LEU A 653 17.40 -27.37 -3.85
C LEU A 653 15.89 -27.53 -3.69
N TRP A 654 15.14 -26.65 -4.33
CA TRP A 654 13.69 -26.62 -4.32
C TRP A 654 13.16 -26.21 -5.70
N LEU A 655 11.96 -26.66 -6.03
CA LEU A 655 11.14 -26.10 -7.10
C LEU A 655 9.86 -25.54 -6.49
N LEU A 656 9.69 -24.23 -6.60
CA LEU A 656 8.53 -23.52 -6.06
C LEU A 656 7.48 -23.37 -7.16
N ASN A 657 6.23 -23.75 -6.90
CA ASN A 657 5.11 -23.57 -7.81
C ASN A 657 3.94 -22.88 -7.10
N ASP A 658 3.68 -21.64 -7.51
CA ASP A 658 2.53 -20.83 -7.08
C ASP A 658 1.46 -20.76 -8.17
N HIS A 659 1.75 -21.32 -9.35
CA HIS A 659 0.88 -21.29 -10.51
C HIS A 659 -0.33 -22.21 -10.32
N HIS A 660 -1.43 -21.87 -10.99
CA HIS A 660 -2.68 -22.62 -10.94
C HIS A 660 -2.69 -23.85 -11.87
N GLU A 661 -1.55 -24.16 -12.49
CA GLU A 661 -1.34 -25.32 -13.36
C GLU A 661 -0.20 -26.19 -12.82
N ALA A 662 -0.25 -27.47 -13.18
CA ALA A 662 0.83 -28.41 -12.90
C ALA A 662 2.07 -28.10 -13.77
N ILE A 663 3.25 -28.47 -13.28
CA ILE A 663 4.53 -28.28 -13.96
C ILE A 663 5.08 -29.63 -14.36
N GLU A 664 5.36 -29.80 -15.65
CA GLU A 664 5.94 -31.04 -16.18
C GLU A 664 7.31 -31.36 -15.57
N GLY A 665 7.64 -32.66 -15.55
CA GLY A 665 8.90 -33.17 -15.04
C GLY A 665 10.11 -32.65 -15.81
N GLY A 666 11.11 -32.22 -15.05
CA GLY A 666 12.24 -31.44 -15.53
C GLY A 666 13.60 -31.97 -15.10
N GLN A 667 14.63 -31.23 -15.48
CA GLN A 667 15.97 -31.43 -14.95
C GLN A 667 16.62 -30.07 -14.76
N LEU A 668 17.33 -29.91 -13.66
CA LEU A 668 18.11 -28.72 -13.36
C LEU A 668 19.54 -29.06 -12.94
N GLU A 669 20.42 -28.10 -13.09
CA GLU A 669 21.81 -28.12 -12.63
C GLU A 669 22.05 -27.02 -11.60
N ALA A 670 22.81 -27.34 -10.56
CA ALA A 670 23.36 -26.36 -9.63
C ALA A 670 24.84 -26.15 -9.94
N GLN A 671 25.24 -24.90 -10.13
CA GLN A 671 26.58 -24.51 -10.54
C GLN A 671 27.13 -23.42 -9.61
N LEU A 672 28.33 -23.62 -9.06
CA LEU A 672 29.08 -22.57 -8.39
C LEU A 672 29.90 -21.81 -9.42
N VAL A 673 29.75 -20.49 -9.48
CA VAL A 673 30.43 -19.63 -10.46
C VAL A 673 31.39 -18.71 -9.73
N PHE A 674 32.65 -18.84 -10.11
CA PHE A 674 33.76 -17.98 -9.74
C PHE A 674 34.26 -17.25 -11.00
N PRO A 675 35.10 -16.21 -10.87
CA PRO A 675 35.55 -15.41 -12.01
C PRO A 675 36.31 -16.21 -13.08
N ASP A 676 37.02 -17.24 -12.66
CA ASP A 676 37.91 -18.06 -13.48
C ASP A 676 37.37 -19.47 -13.76
N GLN A 677 36.31 -19.89 -13.06
CA GLN A 677 35.76 -21.24 -13.18
C GLN A 677 34.26 -21.33 -12.87
N THR A 678 33.58 -22.26 -13.53
CA THR A 678 32.23 -22.68 -13.19
C THR A 678 32.26 -24.17 -12.86
N ILE A 679 31.71 -24.52 -11.71
CA ILE A 679 31.74 -25.88 -11.15
C ILE A 679 30.30 -26.38 -11.04
N GLN A 680 29.94 -27.41 -11.81
CA GLN A 680 28.67 -28.09 -11.62
C GLN A 680 28.74 -28.95 -10.35
N VAL A 681 27.96 -28.59 -9.34
CA VAL A 681 27.97 -29.25 -8.02
C VAL A 681 26.87 -30.29 -7.86
N LEU A 682 25.79 -30.19 -8.64
CA LEU A 682 24.69 -31.16 -8.61
C LEU A 682 23.88 -31.11 -9.91
N GLN A 683 23.27 -32.24 -10.27
CA GLN A 683 22.24 -32.35 -11.30
C GLN A 683 21.04 -33.07 -10.68
N TRP A 684 19.84 -32.52 -10.83
CA TRP A 684 18.61 -33.05 -10.25
C TRP A 684 17.53 -33.20 -11.31
N THR A 685 17.06 -34.43 -11.50
CA THR A 685 15.86 -34.74 -12.29
C THR A 685 14.66 -34.81 -11.36
N TYR A 686 13.58 -34.11 -11.68
CA TYR A 686 12.38 -34.01 -10.86
C TYR A 686 11.12 -34.42 -11.62
N PRO A 687 10.10 -35.00 -10.94
CA PRO A 687 8.85 -35.42 -11.55
C PRO A 687 7.92 -34.24 -11.85
N GLU A 688 6.75 -34.52 -12.42
CA GLU A 688 5.66 -33.54 -12.49
C GLU A 688 5.28 -33.07 -11.08
N ILE A 689 4.90 -31.80 -10.95
CA ILE A 689 4.47 -31.16 -9.71
C ILE A 689 3.07 -30.61 -9.90
N GLU A 690 2.18 -30.91 -8.96
CA GLU A 690 0.80 -30.40 -8.96
C GLU A 690 0.74 -28.86 -8.90
N ALA A 691 -0.39 -28.30 -9.31
CA ALA A 691 -0.67 -26.87 -9.19
C ALA A 691 -0.54 -26.39 -7.74
N ASN A 692 0.09 -25.23 -7.53
CA ASN A 692 0.26 -24.59 -6.22
C ASN A 692 0.93 -25.48 -5.15
N LYS A 693 1.86 -26.38 -5.53
CA LYS A 693 2.63 -27.23 -4.62
C LYS A 693 4.13 -27.07 -4.86
N ASN A 694 4.91 -26.97 -3.79
CA ASN A 694 6.37 -26.97 -3.89
C ASN A 694 6.93 -28.39 -3.89
N LEU A 695 8.13 -28.57 -4.45
CA LEU A 695 8.90 -29.81 -4.38
C LEU A 695 10.26 -29.56 -3.72
N ALA A 696 10.49 -30.24 -2.59
CA ALA A 696 11.80 -30.31 -1.96
C ALA A 696 12.73 -31.26 -2.76
N GLY A 697 13.95 -30.80 -3.02
CA GLY A 697 14.96 -31.51 -3.78
C GLY A 697 16.15 -31.99 -2.94
N PRO A 698 17.22 -32.47 -3.60
CA PRO A 698 18.45 -32.91 -2.96
C PRO A 698 19.28 -31.74 -2.43
N SER A 699 20.24 -32.06 -1.55
CA SER A 699 21.27 -31.11 -1.09
C SER A 699 22.54 -31.20 -1.93
N ALA A 700 23.08 -30.06 -2.36
CA ALA A 700 24.43 -29.98 -2.92
C ALA A 700 25.42 -29.68 -1.79
N ARG A 701 26.61 -30.29 -1.86
CA ARG A 701 27.72 -30.05 -0.92
C ARG A 701 29.02 -29.95 -1.70
N TRP A 702 29.81 -28.90 -1.45
CA TRP A 702 31.06 -28.68 -2.15
C TRP A 702 32.06 -27.90 -1.31
N GLU A 703 33.32 -28.30 -1.30
CA GLU A 703 34.40 -27.55 -0.62
C GLU A 703 34.79 -26.33 -1.48
N LEU A 704 34.71 -25.13 -0.91
CA LEU A 704 34.94 -23.91 -1.67
C LEU A 704 36.41 -23.76 -2.06
N PRO A 705 36.72 -23.61 -3.36
CA PRO A 705 38.08 -23.42 -3.83
C PRO A 705 38.60 -22.04 -3.41
N LYS A 706 39.92 -21.84 -3.54
CA LYS A 706 40.53 -20.53 -3.41
C LYS A 706 39.98 -19.57 -4.48
N CYS A 707 39.58 -18.38 -4.08
CA CYS A 707 39.08 -17.32 -4.96
C CYS A 707 39.73 -15.97 -4.62
N GLU A 708 40.05 -15.18 -5.64
CA GLU A 708 40.62 -13.83 -5.45
C GLU A 708 39.55 -12.73 -5.28
N GLN A 709 38.29 -13.01 -5.59
CA GLN A 709 37.18 -12.08 -5.35
C GLN A 709 36.54 -12.30 -3.98
N ASN A 710 35.84 -11.25 -3.51
CA ASN A 710 35.11 -11.26 -2.23
C ASN A 710 33.68 -11.80 -2.38
N THR A 711 33.32 -12.34 -3.54
CA THR A 711 32.01 -12.93 -3.81
C THR A 711 32.12 -14.13 -4.74
N PHE A 712 31.11 -15.01 -4.70
CA PHE A 712 30.87 -16.06 -5.69
C PHE A 712 29.36 -16.25 -5.89
N ASP A 713 28.96 -16.86 -7.00
CA ASP A 713 27.55 -17.11 -7.29
C ASP A 713 27.18 -18.59 -7.21
N LEU A 714 25.94 -18.87 -6.81
CA LEU A 714 25.24 -20.12 -7.09
C LEU A 714 24.23 -19.88 -8.21
N LYS A 715 24.31 -20.64 -9.31
CA LYS A 715 23.33 -20.63 -10.39
C LYS A 715 22.54 -21.93 -10.40
N LEU A 716 21.23 -21.82 -10.43
CA LEU A 716 20.30 -22.93 -10.68
C LEU A 716 19.78 -22.79 -12.11
N VAL A 717 20.03 -23.81 -12.93
CA VAL A 717 19.79 -23.75 -14.38
C VAL A 717 18.91 -24.91 -14.82
N ASP A 718 17.74 -24.59 -15.37
CA ASP A 718 16.95 -25.47 -16.24
C ASP A 718 17.14 -25.00 -17.69
N THR A 719 17.79 -25.81 -18.51
CA THR A 719 18.07 -25.48 -19.91
C THR A 719 16.84 -25.53 -20.81
N ARG A 720 15.79 -26.23 -20.39
CA ARG A 720 14.50 -26.27 -21.12
C ARG A 720 13.60 -25.10 -20.74
N ASN A 721 13.72 -24.61 -19.51
CA ASN A 721 12.86 -23.57 -18.95
C ASN A 721 13.70 -22.47 -18.27
N PRO A 722 14.44 -21.66 -19.05
CA PRO A 722 15.38 -20.68 -18.52
C PRO A 722 14.71 -19.59 -17.67
N GLU A 723 13.41 -19.36 -17.81
CA GLU A 723 12.62 -18.44 -16.99
C GLU A 723 12.53 -18.86 -15.51
N ARG A 724 12.88 -20.11 -15.18
CA ARG A 724 12.88 -20.63 -13.81
C ARG A 724 14.23 -20.44 -13.11
N ASN A 725 15.27 -20.04 -13.85
CA ASN A 725 16.64 -20.00 -13.35
C ASN A 725 16.80 -18.97 -12.23
N SER A 726 17.67 -19.30 -11.26
CA SER A 726 17.96 -18.43 -10.13
C SER A 726 19.45 -18.26 -9.94
N VAL A 727 19.85 -17.06 -9.54
CA VAL A 727 21.24 -16.71 -9.22
C VAL A 727 21.28 -16.12 -7.82
N TYR A 728 22.20 -16.61 -6.99
CA TYR A 728 22.45 -16.12 -5.64
C TYR A 728 23.90 -15.67 -5.57
N THR A 729 24.17 -14.53 -4.95
CA THR A 729 25.53 -14.02 -4.75
C THR A 729 25.85 -14.06 -3.27
N PHE A 730 26.98 -14.65 -2.91
CA PHE A 730 27.43 -14.81 -1.53
C PHE A 730 28.72 -14.05 -1.27
N ALA A 731 28.93 -13.62 -0.03
CA ALA A 731 30.21 -13.08 0.39
C ALA A 731 31.24 -14.21 0.57
N TYR A 732 32.47 -13.96 0.11
CA TYR A 732 33.59 -14.90 0.19
C TYR A 732 34.70 -14.32 1.05
N LYS A 733 35.09 -15.03 2.10
CA LYS A 733 36.19 -14.68 3.00
C LYS A 733 37.44 -15.51 2.69
N LYS A 734 38.52 -14.84 2.28
CA LYS A 734 39.83 -15.47 2.05
C LYS A 734 40.40 -16.02 3.35
N ALA A 735 41.18 -17.09 3.27
CA ALA A 735 41.96 -17.55 4.42
C ALA A 735 42.92 -16.43 4.89
N GLU A 736 42.89 -16.10 6.18
CA GLU A 736 43.87 -15.18 6.75
C GLU A 736 45.27 -15.77 6.55
N ALA A 737 46.18 -15.00 5.95
CA ALA A 737 47.58 -15.37 5.91
C ALA A 737 48.02 -15.54 7.38
N LYS A 738 48.39 -16.77 7.78
CA LYS A 738 48.96 -17.00 9.11
C LYS A 738 50.11 -16.02 9.30
N ASP A 739 49.88 -15.02 10.15
CA ASP A 739 50.91 -14.09 10.53
C ASP A 739 51.98 -14.91 11.27
N SER A 740 53.07 -15.20 10.57
CA SER A 740 54.23 -15.93 11.08
C SER A 740 55.23 -14.97 11.73
N GLY A 741 54.75 -13.78 12.15
CA GLY A 741 55.49 -12.89 13.02
C GLY A 741 55.78 -13.56 14.37
N PRO A 742 57.04 -13.54 14.85
CA PRO A 742 57.38 -14.16 16.12
C PRO A 742 56.63 -13.45 17.25
N ARG A 743 55.72 -14.18 17.92
CA ARG A 743 55.13 -13.73 19.18
C ARG A 743 56.26 -13.57 20.21
N ALA A 744 56.60 -12.33 20.52
CA ALA A 744 57.41 -12.02 21.70
C ALA A 744 56.64 -12.48 22.94
N MET A 745 57.17 -13.50 23.62
CA MET A 745 56.75 -13.84 24.98
C MET A 745 57.33 -12.79 25.93
N ASN A 746 56.46 -11.99 26.56
CA ASN A 746 56.87 -11.10 27.64
C ASN A 746 57.24 -11.92 28.88
N GLN A 747 58.38 -11.57 29.47
CA GLN A 747 58.80 -11.92 30.84
C GLN A 747 58.02 -11.12 31.88
#